data_AF-A0A9X9PXY9-F1
#
_entry.id   AF-A0A9X9PXY9-F1
#
_cell.length_a   1.000
_cell.length_b   1.000
_cell.length_c   1.000
_cell.angle_alpha   90.00
_cell.angle_beta   90.00
_cell.angle_gamma   90.00
#
_symmetry.space_group_name_H-M   'P 1'
#
loop_
_entity.id
_entity.type
_entity.pdbx_description
1 polymer ?
#
loop_
_entity_poly.entity_id
_entity_poly.type
_entity_poly.pdbx_seq_one_letter_code
_entity_poly.pdbx_strand_id
1 'polypeptide(L)'
;MCDGDIVIFNRQPTLHKMSMMGHRVRILPWSTFRLNLSVTTPYNADFDGDEMNLHLPQSLETRAEIQELAMVPRMIVTPQSNRPVMGIVQDTLTAVRKFTKRDVFLERGEVMNLLMFLSTWDGKVPQPAILKPRPLWTGKQIFSLIIPGHINCIRTHSTHPDDEDSGPYKHISPGDTKVVVENGELIMGILCKKSLGTSAGSLVHISYLEMGHDVTRLFYSNIQTVINNWLLIEGHTIGIGDSIADSKTYQDIQNTIKKAKQDVIEVIEKAHNNELEPTPGNTLRQTFENQVNRILNDARDKTGSSAQKSLSEYNNFKSMVVSGAKGSKINISQVIAVVGQQNVEGKRIPFGFKHRTLPHFIKDDYGPESRGFVENSYLAGLTPTEFFFHAMGGREGLIDTAVKTAETGYIQRRLIKSMESVMVKYDATVRNSINQVVQLRYGEDGLAGESVEFQNLATLKPSHKAFEKKFRFDYTNERALRRTLQEDLVKDVLSNAHIQNELEREFERMREDREVLRVIFPTGDSKVVLPCNLLRMIWNAQKIFHINPRLPSDLHPIKVVEGVKELSKKLVIVNGDDPLSRQAQENATLLFNIHLRSTLCSRRMAEEFRLSGEAFDWLLGEIESKFNQAIAHPGEMVGALAAQSLGEPATQMTLNTFHYAGVSAKNVTLGVPRLKELINISKKPKTPSLTVFLLGQSARDAERAKDILCRLEHTTLRKVTANTAIYYDPNPQSTVVAEDQEWVNVYYEMPDFDVARISPWLLRVELDRKHMTDRKLTMEQIAEKINAGFGDDLNCIFNDDNAEKLVLRIRIMNSDENKMQEVRRPGGSGTAPGSLSGDQRRESGVEAGRDFQNL
;
A
#
# COMPACT_ATOMS: atom_id res chain seq x y z
N MET A 1 -8.49 -38.25 -26.10
CA MET A 1 -8.83 -36.85 -25.79
C MET A 1 -9.71 -36.34 -26.91
N CYS A 2 -10.92 -35.92 -26.58
CA CYS A 2 -11.92 -35.40 -27.51
C CYS A 2 -12.37 -34.00 -27.05
N ASP A 3 -13.15 -33.32 -27.88
CA ASP A 3 -13.76 -32.04 -27.49
C ASP A 3 -14.62 -32.19 -26.23
N GLY A 4 -14.48 -31.23 -25.31
CA GLY A 4 -15.23 -31.21 -24.05
C GLY A 4 -14.59 -32.00 -22.91
N ASP A 5 -13.47 -32.69 -23.12
CA ASP A 5 -12.69 -33.29 -22.04
C ASP A 5 -12.12 -32.21 -21.11
N ILE A 6 -12.07 -32.50 -19.80
CA ILE A 6 -11.49 -31.60 -18.81
C ILE A 6 -10.01 -31.94 -18.62
N VAL A 7 -9.16 -30.93 -18.70
CA VAL A 7 -7.72 -31.04 -18.51
C VAL A 7 -7.23 -29.97 -17.54
N ILE A 8 -6.15 -30.24 -16.81
CA ILE A 8 -5.48 -29.22 -16.00
C ILE A 8 -4.36 -28.59 -16.81
N PHE A 9 -4.26 -27.28 -16.74
CA PHE A 9 -3.29 -26.49 -17.50
C PHE A 9 -2.54 -25.55 -16.56
N ASN A 10 -1.21 -25.51 -16.69
CA ASN A 10 -0.36 -24.72 -15.82
C ASN A 10 0.82 -24.08 -16.55
N ARG A 11 1.29 -22.97 -16.00
CA ARG A 11 2.54 -22.30 -16.38
C ARG A 11 3.54 -22.42 -15.25
N GLN A 12 4.77 -22.81 -15.59
CA GLN A 12 5.88 -22.82 -14.64
C GLN A 12 6.63 -21.49 -14.71
N PRO A 13 7.07 -20.91 -13.57
CA PRO A 13 6.87 -21.39 -12.20
C PRO A 13 5.46 -21.09 -11.65
N THR A 14 4.88 -22.05 -10.91
CA THR A 14 3.58 -21.90 -10.23
C THR A 14 3.75 -21.11 -8.92
N LEU A 15 3.25 -19.87 -8.86
CA LEU A 15 3.39 -19.01 -7.68
C LEU A 15 2.12 -18.93 -6.82
N HIS A 16 0.95 -19.15 -7.41
CA HIS A 16 -0.33 -19.07 -6.72
C HIS A 16 -1.32 -20.13 -7.20
N LYS A 17 -2.43 -20.30 -6.47
CA LYS A 17 -3.49 -21.30 -6.73
C LYS A 17 -3.97 -21.27 -8.19
N MET A 18 -4.27 -20.07 -8.72
CA MET A 18 -4.76 -19.88 -10.09
C MET A 18 -3.70 -20.08 -11.19
N SER A 19 -2.45 -20.42 -10.87
CA SER A 19 -1.46 -20.81 -11.88
C SER A 19 -1.64 -22.28 -12.33
N MET A 20 -2.57 -23.03 -11.73
CA MET A 20 -3.02 -24.35 -12.19
C MET A 20 -4.56 -24.37 -12.21
N MET A 21 -5.15 -24.38 -13.40
CA MET A 21 -6.62 -24.35 -13.55
C MET A 21 -7.09 -25.40 -14.55
N GLY A 22 -8.32 -25.85 -14.34
CA GLY A 22 -9.04 -26.72 -15.26
C GLY A 22 -9.56 -25.96 -16.49
N HIS A 23 -9.46 -26.59 -17.65
CA HIS A 23 -9.95 -26.11 -18.94
C HIS A 23 -10.70 -27.21 -19.69
N ARG A 24 -11.54 -26.82 -20.63
CA ARG A 24 -12.18 -27.73 -21.59
C ARG A 24 -11.37 -27.81 -22.87
N VAL A 25 -11.10 -29.02 -23.33
CA VAL A 25 -10.40 -29.27 -24.59
C VAL A 25 -11.26 -28.84 -25.77
N ARG A 26 -10.63 -28.15 -26.71
CA ARG A 26 -11.13 -27.92 -28.07
C ARG A 26 -10.03 -28.24 -29.06
N ILE A 27 -10.25 -29.21 -29.94
CA ILE A 27 -9.32 -29.67 -30.95
C ILE A 27 -9.31 -28.65 -32.09
N LEU A 28 -8.12 -28.13 -32.39
CA LEU A 28 -7.87 -27.18 -33.46
C LEU A 28 -6.62 -27.59 -34.22
N PRO A 29 -6.47 -27.18 -35.49
CA PRO A 29 -5.23 -27.41 -36.23
C PRO A 29 -4.07 -26.58 -35.65
N TRP A 30 -2.84 -26.94 -36.06
CA TRP A 30 -1.55 -26.37 -35.64
C TRP A 30 -1.03 -26.84 -34.27
N SER A 31 0.28 -26.71 -34.05
CA SER A 31 0.99 -27.22 -32.87
C SER A 31 1.16 -26.17 -31.77
N THR A 32 0.08 -25.47 -31.41
CA THR A 32 0.10 -24.46 -30.34
C THR A 32 -1.11 -24.59 -29.41
N PHE A 33 -0.91 -24.30 -28.12
CA PHE A 33 -2.02 -24.15 -27.19
C PHE A 33 -2.67 -22.78 -27.37
N ARG A 34 -3.97 -22.78 -27.64
CA ARG A 34 -4.78 -21.56 -27.74
C ARG A 34 -5.63 -21.40 -26.50
N LEU A 35 -5.45 -20.29 -25.80
CA LEU A 35 -6.24 -19.92 -24.62
C LEU A 35 -6.83 -18.51 -24.77
N ASN A 36 -7.79 -18.19 -23.92
CA ASN A 36 -8.45 -16.88 -23.91
C ASN A 36 -7.54 -15.80 -23.29
N LEU A 37 -7.53 -14.59 -23.85
CA LEU A 37 -6.74 -13.44 -23.39
C LEU A 37 -7.00 -13.06 -21.91
N SER A 38 -8.22 -13.17 -21.40
CA SER A 38 -8.48 -12.85 -19.99
C SER A 38 -7.84 -13.85 -19.02
N VAL A 39 -7.44 -15.03 -19.51
CA VAL A 39 -6.80 -16.08 -18.72
C VAL A 39 -5.27 -15.95 -18.73
N THR A 40 -4.68 -15.10 -19.59
CA THR A 40 -3.22 -14.85 -19.54
C THR A 40 -2.82 -14.15 -18.25
N THR A 41 -3.70 -13.31 -17.69
CA THR A 41 -3.45 -12.54 -16.47
C THR A 41 -3.14 -13.43 -15.26
N PRO A 42 -3.97 -14.43 -14.88
CA PRO A 42 -3.64 -15.35 -13.78
C PRO A 42 -2.46 -16.27 -14.08
N TYR A 43 -2.12 -16.56 -15.34
CA TYR A 43 -0.88 -17.32 -15.62
C TYR A 43 0.36 -16.43 -15.62
N ASN A 44 0.18 -15.11 -15.64
CA ASN A 44 1.23 -14.13 -15.94
C ASN A 44 2.01 -14.53 -17.21
N ALA A 45 1.27 -14.96 -18.24
CA ALA A 45 1.81 -15.50 -19.48
C ALA A 45 1.84 -14.42 -20.56
N ASP A 46 2.92 -14.41 -21.34
CA ASP A 46 3.05 -13.65 -22.57
C ASP A 46 3.12 -14.62 -23.78
N PHE A 47 2.92 -14.11 -24.99
CA PHE A 47 2.94 -14.93 -26.22
C PHE A 47 4.23 -14.78 -27.03
N ASP A 48 5.35 -14.53 -26.34
CA ASP A 48 6.69 -14.34 -26.91
C ASP A 48 7.52 -15.64 -26.98
N GLY A 49 6.93 -16.77 -26.62
CA GLY A 49 7.57 -18.09 -26.64
C GLY A 49 7.35 -18.93 -25.38
N ASP A 50 6.50 -18.47 -24.44
CA ASP A 50 6.16 -19.21 -23.22
C ASP A 50 5.64 -20.63 -23.50
N GLU A 51 6.25 -21.61 -22.85
CA GLU A 51 5.76 -23.00 -22.82
C GLU A 51 4.84 -23.22 -21.60
N MET A 52 3.79 -24.00 -21.80
CA MET A 52 2.82 -24.34 -20.77
C MET A 52 2.51 -25.84 -20.79
N ASN A 53 2.31 -26.41 -19.61
CA ASN A 53 2.10 -27.84 -19.45
C ASN A 53 0.60 -28.16 -19.37
N LEU A 54 0.22 -29.29 -19.96
CA LEU A 54 -1.14 -29.81 -19.94
C LEU A 54 -1.11 -31.23 -19.38
N HIS A 55 -1.90 -31.48 -18.35
CA HIS A 55 -2.06 -32.82 -17.78
C HIS A 55 -3.51 -33.31 -17.95
N LEU A 56 -3.65 -34.55 -18.43
CA LEU A 56 -4.94 -35.19 -18.67
C LEU A 56 -5.30 -36.11 -17.49
N PRO A 57 -6.37 -35.82 -16.72
CA PRO A 57 -6.84 -36.75 -15.68
C PRO A 57 -7.28 -38.08 -16.31
N GLN A 58 -6.77 -39.19 -15.77
CA GLN A 58 -7.08 -40.54 -16.27
C GLN A 58 -8.30 -41.15 -15.56
N SER A 59 -8.58 -40.73 -14.33
CA SER A 59 -9.70 -41.22 -13.51
C SER A 59 -10.92 -40.30 -13.63
N LEU A 60 -12.12 -40.89 -13.66
CA LEU A 60 -13.39 -40.14 -13.68
C LEU A 60 -13.58 -39.29 -12.42
N GLU A 61 -13.16 -39.80 -11.26
CA GLU A 61 -13.21 -39.07 -9.99
C GLU A 61 -12.36 -37.79 -10.04
N THR A 62 -11.10 -37.89 -10.47
CA THR A 62 -10.21 -36.72 -10.62
C THR A 62 -10.72 -35.75 -11.70
N ARG A 63 -11.37 -36.25 -12.76
CA ARG A 63 -12.03 -35.39 -13.75
C ARG A 63 -13.14 -34.54 -13.11
N ALA A 64 -13.97 -35.15 -12.27
CA ALA A 64 -15.02 -34.45 -11.54
C ALA A 64 -14.45 -33.46 -10.50
N GLU A 65 -13.39 -33.85 -9.78
CA GLU A 65 -12.70 -32.98 -8.81
C GLU A 65 -12.17 -31.69 -9.46
N ILE A 66 -11.47 -31.80 -10.59
CA ILE A 66 -10.96 -30.63 -11.33
C ILE A 66 -12.12 -29.78 -11.86
N GLN A 67 -13.21 -30.42 -12.30
CA GLN A 67 -14.39 -29.73 -12.82
C GLN A 67 -15.10 -28.88 -11.77
N GLU A 68 -15.28 -29.40 -10.56
CA GLU A 68 -16.02 -28.73 -9.51
C GLU A 68 -15.15 -27.83 -8.63
N LEU A 69 -13.84 -28.07 -8.55
CA LEU A 69 -12.93 -27.26 -7.72
C LEU A 69 -12.08 -26.31 -8.57
N ALA A 70 -11.22 -26.85 -9.44
CA ALA A 70 -10.12 -26.09 -10.04
C ALA A 70 -10.45 -25.43 -11.40
N MET A 71 -11.70 -25.49 -11.86
CA MET A 71 -12.09 -24.95 -13.16
C MET A 71 -11.95 -23.42 -13.21
N VAL A 72 -11.50 -22.91 -14.37
CA VAL A 72 -11.24 -21.47 -14.59
C VAL A 72 -12.37 -20.50 -14.17
N PRO A 73 -13.68 -20.74 -14.39
CA PRO A 73 -14.72 -19.78 -14.01
C PRO A 73 -14.99 -19.76 -12.51
N ARG A 74 -14.66 -20.83 -11.77
CA ARG A 74 -14.75 -20.85 -10.29
C ARG A 74 -13.57 -20.12 -9.63
N MET A 75 -12.49 -19.93 -10.37
CA MET A 75 -11.25 -19.29 -9.91
C MET A 75 -11.12 -17.83 -10.38
N ILE A 76 -12.24 -17.17 -10.70
CA ILE A 76 -12.25 -15.76 -11.15
C ILE A 76 -11.85 -14.83 -10.00
N VAL A 77 -12.38 -15.04 -8.79
CA VAL A 77 -12.09 -14.22 -7.61
C VAL A 77 -11.09 -14.94 -6.71
N THR A 78 -10.02 -14.23 -6.32
CA THR A 78 -9.00 -14.80 -5.44
C THR A 78 -9.25 -14.41 -3.98
N PRO A 79 -9.15 -15.35 -3.02
CA PRO A 79 -9.23 -15.06 -1.59
C PRO A 79 -8.00 -14.31 -1.06
N GLN A 80 -6.89 -14.28 -1.82
CA GLN A 80 -5.67 -13.55 -1.45
C GLN A 80 -5.93 -12.06 -1.22
N SER A 81 -6.76 -11.45 -2.07
CA SER A 81 -6.98 -10.00 -2.07
C SER A 81 -8.43 -9.60 -2.33
N ASN A 82 -9.37 -10.55 -2.17
CA ASN A 82 -10.82 -10.38 -2.35
C ASN A 82 -11.22 -9.63 -3.63
N ARG A 83 -10.53 -9.97 -4.73
CA ARG A 83 -10.64 -9.29 -6.03
C ARG A 83 -10.64 -10.30 -7.16
N PRO A 84 -11.22 -9.96 -8.31
CA PRO A 84 -11.08 -10.77 -9.49
C PRO A 84 -9.63 -10.77 -9.98
N VAL A 85 -9.07 -11.95 -10.23
CA VAL A 85 -7.73 -12.12 -10.83
C VAL A 85 -7.78 -11.96 -12.35
N MET A 86 -8.94 -12.25 -12.96
CA MET A 86 -9.18 -12.08 -14.39
C MET A 86 -9.84 -10.72 -14.66
N GLY A 87 -9.55 -10.13 -15.81
CA GLY A 87 -10.16 -8.88 -16.25
C GLY A 87 -10.15 -8.79 -17.77
N ILE A 88 -10.85 -7.80 -18.31
CA ILE A 88 -10.68 -7.43 -19.72
C ILE A 88 -9.36 -6.67 -19.84
N VAL A 89 -8.49 -7.12 -20.75
CA VAL A 89 -7.12 -6.63 -20.90
C VAL A 89 -6.81 -6.33 -22.37
N GLN A 90 -5.67 -5.66 -22.60
CA GLN A 90 -5.12 -5.39 -23.94
C GLN A 90 -6.16 -4.73 -24.89
N ASP A 91 -6.25 -5.22 -26.13
CA ASP A 91 -7.03 -4.62 -27.21
C ASP A 91 -8.51 -4.48 -26.86
N THR A 92 -9.12 -5.53 -26.30
CA THR A 92 -10.53 -5.50 -25.90
C THR A 92 -10.78 -4.38 -24.89
N LEU A 93 -9.86 -4.10 -23.96
CA LEU A 93 -10.06 -3.03 -22.98
C LEU A 93 -9.98 -1.63 -23.62
N THR A 94 -9.02 -1.41 -24.53
CA THR A 94 -8.93 -0.13 -25.27
C THR A 94 -10.13 0.07 -26.18
N ALA A 95 -10.57 -0.99 -26.86
CA ALA A 95 -11.74 -0.98 -27.73
C ALA A 95 -13.03 -0.73 -26.94
N VAL A 96 -13.23 -1.36 -25.78
CA VAL A 96 -14.39 -1.06 -24.91
C VAL A 96 -14.42 0.42 -24.53
N ARG A 97 -13.27 1.01 -24.18
CA ARG A 97 -13.21 2.44 -23.84
C ARG A 97 -13.61 3.31 -25.03
N LYS A 98 -13.16 2.99 -26.24
CA LYS A 98 -13.59 3.70 -27.47
C LYS A 98 -15.09 3.48 -27.74
N PHE A 99 -15.55 2.23 -27.70
CA PHE A 99 -16.92 1.81 -27.99
C PHE A 99 -17.95 2.47 -27.06
N THR A 100 -17.62 2.60 -25.78
CA THR A 100 -18.52 3.15 -24.76
C THR A 100 -18.43 4.67 -24.63
N LYS A 101 -17.76 5.39 -25.54
CA LYS A 101 -17.83 6.85 -25.56
C LYS A 101 -19.22 7.35 -25.98
N ARG A 102 -19.51 8.63 -25.71
CA ARG A 102 -20.80 9.28 -26.00
C ARG A 102 -21.01 9.57 -27.49
N ASP A 103 -19.93 9.73 -28.24
CA ASP A 103 -19.89 10.08 -29.67
C ASP A 103 -19.95 8.85 -30.61
N VAL A 104 -20.09 7.63 -30.07
CA VAL A 104 -20.17 6.40 -30.88
C VAL A 104 -21.61 6.03 -31.21
N PHE A 105 -21.92 6.04 -32.50
CA PHE A 105 -23.20 5.61 -33.05
C PHE A 105 -23.00 4.47 -34.05
N LEU A 106 -23.90 3.50 -34.02
CA LEU A 106 -23.87 2.31 -34.86
C LEU A 106 -25.07 2.31 -35.79
N GLU A 107 -24.82 1.94 -37.05
CA GLU A 107 -25.87 1.78 -38.05
C GLU A 107 -26.58 0.42 -37.89
N ARG A 108 -27.79 0.31 -38.45
CA ARG A 108 -28.63 -0.90 -38.34
C ARG A 108 -27.90 -2.18 -38.77
N GLY A 109 -27.12 -2.13 -39.85
CA GLY A 109 -26.39 -3.30 -40.37
C GLY A 109 -25.29 -3.76 -39.42
N GLU A 110 -24.54 -2.81 -38.84
CA GLU A 110 -23.49 -3.09 -37.86
C GLU A 110 -24.08 -3.70 -36.58
N VAL A 111 -25.18 -3.13 -36.08
CA VAL A 111 -25.88 -3.64 -34.91
C VAL A 111 -26.32 -5.09 -35.12
N MET A 112 -26.97 -5.40 -36.24
CA MET A 112 -27.41 -6.77 -36.54
C MET A 112 -26.24 -7.75 -36.60
N ASN A 113 -25.10 -7.34 -37.16
CA ASN A 113 -23.90 -8.15 -37.18
C ASN A 113 -23.34 -8.39 -35.77
N LEU A 114 -23.25 -7.34 -34.95
CA LEU A 114 -22.77 -7.44 -33.56
C LEU A 114 -23.66 -8.32 -32.69
N LEU A 115 -24.99 -8.23 -32.86
CA LEU A 115 -25.95 -9.08 -32.15
C LEU A 115 -25.75 -10.57 -32.47
N MET A 116 -25.34 -10.90 -33.69
CA MET A 116 -25.11 -12.29 -34.10
C MET A 116 -23.92 -12.95 -33.36
N PHE A 117 -22.97 -12.16 -32.85
CA PHE A 117 -21.83 -12.67 -32.08
C PHE A 117 -22.17 -12.95 -30.60
N LEU A 118 -23.33 -12.49 -30.11
CA LEU A 118 -23.76 -12.73 -28.74
C LEU A 118 -24.26 -14.17 -28.58
N SER A 119 -23.61 -14.93 -27.70
CA SER A 119 -24.04 -16.31 -27.41
C SER A 119 -25.33 -16.41 -26.59
N THR A 120 -25.67 -15.35 -25.86
CA THR A 120 -26.82 -15.29 -24.93
C THR A 120 -27.93 -14.36 -25.43
N TRP A 121 -28.01 -14.11 -26.74
CA TRP A 121 -29.01 -13.19 -27.29
C TRP A 121 -30.41 -13.78 -27.23
N ASP A 122 -31.38 -12.97 -26.83
CA ASP A 122 -32.80 -13.31 -26.67
C ASP A 122 -33.60 -13.27 -27.98
N GLY A 123 -32.96 -12.92 -29.10
CA GLY A 123 -33.61 -12.76 -30.40
C GLY A 123 -34.30 -11.40 -30.58
N LYS A 124 -34.23 -10.50 -29.60
CA LYS A 124 -34.90 -9.19 -29.63
C LYS A 124 -33.89 -8.10 -29.96
N VAL A 125 -34.16 -7.37 -31.04
CA VAL A 125 -33.37 -6.16 -31.37
C VAL A 125 -33.85 -5.01 -30.47
N PRO A 126 -32.96 -4.30 -29.77
CA PRO A 126 -33.35 -3.19 -28.91
C PRO A 126 -33.88 -2.01 -29.76
N GLN A 127 -34.78 -1.22 -29.18
CA GLN A 127 -35.24 0.02 -29.82
C GLN A 127 -34.08 1.01 -29.97
N PRO A 128 -33.84 1.62 -31.14
CA PRO A 128 -32.73 2.56 -31.32
C PRO A 128 -32.86 3.77 -30.39
N ALA A 129 -31.73 4.22 -29.83
CA ALA A 129 -31.67 5.43 -29.00
C ALA A 129 -32.08 6.70 -29.79
N ILE A 130 -31.79 6.74 -31.09
CA ILE A 130 -32.21 7.81 -32.00
C ILE A 130 -33.14 7.22 -33.06
N LEU A 131 -34.39 7.67 -33.12
CA LEU A 131 -35.37 7.18 -34.11
C LEU A 131 -35.36 7.99 -35.41
N LYS A 132 -35.08 9.29 -35.33
CA LYS A 132 -35.05 10.23 -36.46
C LYS A 132 -33.79 11.11 -36.38
N PRO A 133 -33.16 11.49 -37.50
CA PRO A 133 -33.58 11.29 -38.90
C PRO A 133 -33.33 9.87 -39.43
N ARG A 134 -32.35 9.15 -38.87
CA ARG A 134 -32.05 7.74 -39.17
C ARG A 134 -31.99 6.94 -37.86
N PRO A 135 -32.37 5.65 -37.86
CA PRO A 135 -32.29 4.82 -36.68
C PRO A 135 -30.82 4.53 -36.33
N LEU A 136 -30.37 5.04 -35.18
CA LEU A 136 -29.00 4.85 -34.68
C LEU A 136 -29.04 4.31 -33.25
N TRP A 137 -28.13 3.39 -32.97
CA TRP A 137 -27.88 2.84 -31.63
C TRP A 137 -26.59 3.41 -31.08
N THR A 138 -26.47 3.49 -29.75
CA THR A 138 -25.22 3.89 -29.10
C THR A 138 -24.37 2.66 -28.78
N GLY A 139 -23.06 2.83 -28.68
CA GLY A 139 -22.19 1.74 -28.22
C GLY A 139 -22.54 1.27 -26.80
N LYS A 140 -22.93 2.18 -25.90
CA LYS A 140 -23.41 1.82 -24.56
C LYS A 140 -24.64 0.93 -24.59
N GLN A 141 -25.59 1.22 -25.48
CA GLN A 141 -26.81 0.43 -25.63
C GLN A 141 -26.53 -1.01 -26.06
N ILE A 142 -25.62 -1.22 -27.01
CA ILE A 142 -25.20 -2.56 -27.41
C ILE A 142 -24.40 -3.23 -26.29
N PHE A 143 -23.57 -2.48 -25.56
CA PHE A 143 -22.84 -3.01 -24.41
C PHE A 143 -23.78 -3.48 -23.29
N SER A 144 -24.90 -2.79 -23.06
CA SER A 144 -25.93 -3.20 -22.09
C SER A 144 -26.48 -4.59 -22.35
N LEU A 145 -26.62 -4.99 -23.62
CA LEU A 145 -27.08 -6.35 -23.97
C LEU A 145 -26.08 -7.45 -23.61
N ILE A 146 -24.81 -7.08 -23.40
CA ILE A 146 -23.76 -8.00 -22.97
C ILE A 146 -23.83 -8.22 -21.46
N ILE A 147 -24.19 -7.20 -20.70
CA ILE A 147 -24.25 -7.26 -19.23
C ILE A 147 -25.38 -8.22 -18.82
N PRO A 148 -25.06 -9.26 -18.03
CA PRO A 148 -26.06 -10.26 -17.68
C PRO A 148 -26.99 -9.77 -16.56
N GLY A 149 -28.26 -10.21 -16.64
CA GLY A 149 -29.22 -10.12 -15.53
C GLY A 149 -29.53 -8.69 -15.09
N HIS A 150 -29.71 -8.52 -13.79
CA HIS A 150 -30.18 -7.28 -13.15
C HIS A 150 -29.08 -6.61 -12.30
N ILE A 151 -27.85 -6.60 -12.82
CA ILE A 151 -26.67 -6.09 -12.09
C ILE A 151 -26.78 -4.56 -11.91
N ASN A 152 -26.43 -4.10 -10.72
CA ASN A 152 -26.34 -2.69 -10.39
C ASN A 152 -24.92 -2.33 -9.92
N CYS A 153 -24.29 -1.34 -10.57
CA CYS A 153 -22.97 -0.87 -10.16
C CYS A 153 -22.77 0.64 -10.41
N ILE A 154 -22.03 1.28 -9.51
CA ILE A 154 -21.60 2.68 -9.66
C ILE A 154 -20.08 2.73 -9.51
N ARG A 155 -19.40 3.29 -10.52
CA ARG A 155 -17.94 3.42 -10.58
C ARG A 155 -17.53 4.76 -11.17
N THR A 156 -16.25 5.08 -11.08
CA THR A 156 -15.65 6.26 -11.70
C THR A 156 -14.59 5.85 -12.71
N HIS A 157 -14.55 6.58 -13.83
CA HIS A 157 -13.54 6.46 -14.86
C HIS A 157 -12.17 6.93 -14.34
N SER A 158 -11.10 6.56 -15.04
CA SER A 158 -9.73 6.91 -14.64
C SER A 158 -9.46 8.41 -14.59
N THR A 159 -10.13 9.19 -15.44
CA THR A 159 -9.98 10.65 -15.55
C THR A 159 -11.15 11.42 -14.89
N HIS A 160 -11.90 10.79 -13.99
CA HIS A 160 -12.93 11.49 -13.23
C HIS A 160 -12.28 12.57 -12.36
N PRO A 161 -12.66 13.85 -12.51
CA PRO A 161 -12.11 14.93 -11.72
C PRO A 161 -12.83 15.00 -10.36
N ASP A 162 -12.07 15.25 -9.29
CA ASP A 162 -12.58 15.15 -7.91
C ASP A 162 -13.62 16.22 -7.56
N ASP A 163 -13.56 17.38 -8.24
CA ASP A 163 -14.49 18.49 -8.05
C ASP A 163 -15.90 18.18 -8.56
N GLU A 164 -16.03 17.28 -9.53
CA GLU A 164 -17.31 16.89 -10.14
C GLU A 164 -18.27 16.22 -9.13
N ASP A 165 -17.76 15.47 -8.15
CA ASP A 165 -18.57 14.84 -7.10
C ASP A 165 -19.14 15.83 -6.08
N SER A 166 -18.51 17.00 -5.97
CA SER A 166 -18.93 18.11 -5.10
C SER A 166 -19.73 19.19 -5.82
N GLY A 167 -19.64 19.23 -7.15
CA GLY A 167 -20.27 20.22 -8.00
C GLY A 167 -21.73 19.92 -8.37
N PRO A 168 -22.37 20.83 -9.12
CA PRO A 168 -23.78 20.69 -9.53
C PRO A 168 -24.02 19.55 -10.53
N TYR A 169 -22.98 19.13 -11.28
CA TYR A 169 -23.09 18.12 -12.35
C TYR A 169 -22.82 16.67 -11.91
N LYS A 170 -22.87 16.39 -10.59
CA LYS A 170 -22.58 15.08 -9.99
C LYS A 170 -23.27 13.87 -10.62
N HIS A 171 -24.51 14.04 -11.08
CA HIS A 171 -25.35 12.97 -11.62
C HIS A 171 -25.47 13.00 -13.14
N ILE A 172 -25.03 14.08 -13.80
CA ILE A 172 -25.03 14.23 -15.25
C ILE A 172 -23.63 14.68 -15.64
N SER A 173 -22.73 13.69 -15.73
CA SER A 173 -21.31 13.98 -15.89
C SER A 173 -21.02 14.62 -17.25
N PRO A 174 -20.50 15.86 -17.33
CA PRO A 174 -20.17 16.49 -18.60
C PRO A 174 -19.15 15.64 -19.38
N GLY A 175 -18.14 15.11 -18.68
CA GLY A 175 -17.08 14.29 -19.26
C GLY A 175 -17.40 12.80 -19.40
N ASP A 176 -18.63 12.37 -19.13
CA ASP A 176 -19.03 10.95 -19.18
C ASP A 176 -18.14 10.03 -18.32
N THR A 177 -17.75 10.54 -17.14
CA THR A 177 -16.73 9.93 -16.27
C THR A 177 -17.33 9.00 -15.22
N LYS A 178 -18.56 9.28 -14.77
CA LYS A 178 -19.26 8.46 -13.78
C LYS A 178 -20.00 7.32 -14.45
N VAL A 179 -19.58 6.10 -14.15
CA VAL A 179 -20.15 4.85 -14.68
C VAL A 179 -21.31 4.42 -13.81
N VAL A 180 -22.49 4.30 -14.41
CA VAL A 180 -23.70 3.82 -13.75
C VAL A 180 -24.31 2.71 -14.60
N VAL A 181 -24.31 1.51 -14.05
CA VAL A 181 -25.07 0.37 -14.58
C VAL A 181 -26.25 0.15 -13.65
N GLU A 182 -27.44 0.13 -14.21
CA GLU A 182 -28.67 -0.03 -13.46
C GLU A 182 -29.55 -1.06 -14.16
N ASN A 183 -30.00 -2.07 -13.42
CA ASN A 183 -30.80 -3.17 -13.91
C ASN A 183 -30.22 -3.87 -15.14
N GLY A 184 -28.89 -4.06 -15.18
CA GLY A 184 -28.18 -4.63 -16.32
C GLY A 184 -27.95 -3.67 -17.49
N GLU A 185 -28.38 -2.40 -17.41
CA GLU A 185 -28.22 -1.42 -18.48
C GLU A 185 -27.16 -0.36 -18.13
N LEU A 186 -26.19 -0.15 -19.05
CA LEU A 186 -25.20 0.92 -18.93
C LEU A 186 -25.81 2.26 -19.34
N ILE A 187 -26.24 3.05 -18.35
CA ILE A 187 -26.89 4.35 -18.57
C ILE A 187 -25.86 5.39 -19.02
N MET A 188 -24.74 5.51 -18.31
CA MET A 188 -23.74 6.55 -18.54
C MET A 188 -22.36 6.11 -18.07
N GLY A 189 -21.34 6.83 -18.55
CA GLY A 189 -19.95 6.63 -18.18
C GLY A 189 -19.14 5.78 -19.16
N ILE A 190 -17.86 6.10 -19.27
CA ILE A 190 -16.90 5.38 -20.10
C ILE A 190 -16.23 4.27 -19.29
N LEU A 191 -16.26 3.04 -19.82
CA LEU A 191 -15.66 1.88 -19.16
C LEU A 191 -14.12 1.88 -19.32
N CYS A 192 -13.41 1.54 -18.24
CA CYS A 192 -11.95 1.39 -18.23
C CYS A 192 -11.52 0.24 -17.29
N LYS A 193 -10.21 0.11 -17.05
CA LYS A 193 -9.64 -0.87 -16.10
C LYS A 193 -10.30 -0.84 -14.72
N LYS A 194 -10.74 0.32 -14.21
CA LYS A 194 -11.42 0.44 -12.91
C LYS A 194 -12.83 -0.18 -12.88
N SER A 195 -13.43 -0.41 -14.05
CA SER A 195 -14.79 -0.95 -14.21
C SER A 195 -14.77 -2.40 -14.68
N LEU A 196 -13.87 -2.79 -15.59
CA LEU A 196 -13.82 -4.15 -16.18
C LEU A 196 -12.53 -4.93 -15.86
N GLY A 197 -11.59 -4.32 -15.16
CA GLY A 197 -10.34 -4.95 -14.74
C GLY A 197 -10.45 -5.67 -13.40
N THR A 198 -9.28 -5.99 -12.86
CA THR A 198 -9.06 -6.77 -11.62
C THR A 198 -9.26 -5.96 -10.32
N SER A 199 -10.00 -4.86 -10.37
CA SER A 199 -10.21 -4.00 -9.20
C SER A 199 -11.36 -4.49 -8.32
N ALA A 200 -11.28 -4.26 -7.01
CA ALA A 200 -12.40 -4.54 -6.11
C ALA A 200 -13.64 -3.71 -6.48
N GLY A 201 -14.79 -4.39 -6.49
CA GLY A 201 -16.07 -3.81 -6.90
C GLY A 201 -16.14 -3.44 -8.38
N SER A 202 -15.32 -4.08 -9.24
CA SER A 202 -15.50 -4.01 -10.69
C SER A 202 -16.78 -4.74 -11.11
N LEU A 203 -17.25 -4.49 -12.33
CA LEU A 203 -18.44 -5.12 -12.88
C LEU A 203 -18.31 -6.64 -12.95
N VAL A 204 -17.11 -7.15 -13.22
CA VAL A 204 -16.80 -8.59 -13.15
C VAL A 204 -16.98 -9.11 -11.73
N HIS A 205 -16.44 -8.39 -10.73
CA HIS A 205 -16.51 -8.83 -9.33
C HIS A 205 -17.96 -9.00 -8.89
N ILE A 206 -18.78 -8.00 -9.21
CA ILE A 206 -20.21 -7.98 -8.89
C ILE A 206 -20.94 -9.08 -9.65
N SER A 207 -20.66 -9.25 -10.95
CA SER A 207 -21.25 -10.32 -11.76
C SER A 207 -20.99 -11.71 -11.16
N TYR A 208 -19.78 -11.97 -10.68
CA TYR A 208 -19.43 -13.26 -10.07
C TYR A 208 -20.25 -13.53 -8.80
N LEU A 209 -20.35 -12.53 -7.92
CA LEU A 209 -21.03 -12.68 -6.62
C LEU A 209 -22.57 -12.69 -6.74
N GLU A 210 -23.13 -12.02 -7.73
CA GLU A 210 -24.59 -11.99 -7.97
C GLU A 210 -25.06 -13.14 -8.86
N MET A 211 -24.43 -13.34 -10.02
CA MET A 211 -24.92 -14.24 -11.08
C MET A 211 -24.25 -15.63 -11.05
N GLY A 212 -23.15 -15.77 -10.32
CA GLY A 212 -22.37 -17.01 -10.26
C GLY A 212 -21.41 -17.20 -11.44
N HIS A 213 -20.60 -18.25 -11.33
CA HIS A 213 -19.43 -18.44 -12.20
C HIS A 213 -19.74 -18.69 -13.68
N ASP A 214 -20.83 -19.40 -14.01
CA ASP A 214 -21.12 -19.77 -15.41
C ASP A 214 -21.65 -18.60 -16.23
N VAL A 215 -22.49 -17.76 -15.63
CA VAL A 215 -22.97 -16.52 -16.26
C VAL A 215 -21.81 -15.55 -16.46
N THR A 216 -20.93 -15.40 -15.47
CA THR A 216 -19.74 -14.55 -15.60
C THR A 216 -18.77 -15.08 -16.66
N ARG A 217 -18.65 -16.40 -16.84
CA ARG A 217 -17.86 -17.00 -17.94
C ARG A 217 -18.39 -16.56 -19.31
N LEU A 218 -19.71 -16.60 -19.50
CA LEU A 218 -20.34 -16.16 -20.75
C LEU A 218 -20.19 -14.65 -20.95
N PHE A 219 -20.29 -13.86 -19.88
CA PHE A 219 -20.07 -12.41 -19.91
C PHE A 219 -18.69 -12.04 -20.48
N TYR A 220 -17.61 -12.69 -20.01
CA TYR A 220 -16.27 -12.50 -20.57
C TYR A 220 -16.20 -12.81 -22.07
N SER A 221 -16.76 -13.96 -22.47
CA SER A 221 -16.74 -14.41 -23.86
C SER A 221 -17.51 -13.47 -24.79
N ASN A 222 -18.68 -13.00 -24.36
CA ASN A 222 -19.52 -12.09 -25.12
C ASN A 222 -18.87 -10.71 -25.28
N ILE A 223 -18.27 -10.15 -24.22
CA ILE A 223 -17.52 -8.88 -24.33
C ILE A 223 -16.43 -9.00 -25.38
N GLN A 224 -15.58 -10.03 -25.27
CA GLN A 224 -14.42 -10.16 -26.16
C GLN A 224 -14.83 -10.39 -27.62
N THR A 225 -15.83 -11.24 -27.87
CA THR A 225 -16.28 -11.52 -29.24
C THR A 225 -16.90 -10.30 -29.89
N VAL A 226 -17.86 -9.62 -29.24
CA VAL A 226 -18.53 -8.44 -29.82
C VAL A 226 -17.53 -7.30 -30.02
N ILE A 227 -16.72 -7.00 -29.00
CA ILE A 227 -15.82 -5.85 -29.05
C ILE A 227 -14.66 -6.07 -30.00
N ASN A 228 -14.10 -7.28 -30.08
CA ASN A 228 -13.03 -7.55 -31.04
C ASN A 228 -13.55 -7.44 -32.48
N ASN A 229 -14.76 -7.94 -32.77
CA ASN A 229 -15.35 -7.78 -34.10
C ASN A 229 -15.69 -6.31 -34.43
N TRP A 230 -16.13 -5.52 -33.44
CA TRP A 230 -16.29 -4.07 -33.64
C TRP A 230 -14.95 -3.37 -33.88
N LEU A 231 -13.88 -3.79 -33.18
CA LEU A 231 -12.54 -3.24 -33.35
C LEU A 231 -11.99 -3.46 -34.77
N LEU A 232 -12.41 -4.53 -35.47
CA LEU A 232 -12.06 -4.73 -36.89
C LEU A 232 -12.63 -3.63 -37.80
N ILE A 233 -13.78 -3.04 -37.44
CA ILE A 233 -14.42 -1.97 -38.21
C ILE A 233 -13.77 -0.62 -37.86
N GLU A 234 -13.64 -0.34 -36.55
CA GLU A 234 -13.13 0.93 -36.04
C GLU A 234 -11.62 1.10 -36.26
N GLY A 235 -10.85 0.04 -36.02
CA GLY A 235 -9.39 0.06 -36.03
C GLY A 235 -8.75 0.77 -34.83
N HIS A 236 -7.56 0.31 -34.46
CA HIS A 236 -6.68 1.01 -33.53
C HIS A 236 -5.23 0.74 -33.92
N THR A 237 -4.45 1.80 -34.04
CA THR A 237 -3.03 1.75 -34.40
C THR A 237 -2.26 2.73 -33.53
N ILE A 238 -0.94 2.63 -33.49
CA ILE A 238 -0.08 3.65 -32.89
C ILE A 238 1.07 3.92 -33.87
N GLY A 239 1.38 5.20 -34.08
CA GLY A 239 2.49 5.62 -34.94
C GLY A 239 3.34 6.71 -34.31
N ILE A 240 4.35 7.16 -35.04
CA ILE A 240 5.22 8.27 -34.60
C ILE A 240 4.41 9.56 -34.37
N GLY A 241 3.36 9.79 -35.16
CA GLY A 241 2.46 10.94 -35.01
C GLY A 241 1.78 11.02 -33.65
N ASP A 242 1.55 9.88 -32.98
CA ASP A 242 0.96 9.84 -31.64
C ASP A 242 1.94 10.27 -30.53
N SER A 243 3.24 10.34 -30.85
CA SER A 243 4.30 10.77 -29.93
C SER A 243 4.73 12.23 -30.11
N ILE A 244 4.21 12.92 -31.12
CA ILE A 244 4.59 14.31 -31.40
C ILE A 244 3.70 15.26 -30.59
N ALA A 245 4.33 16.10 -29.77
CA ALA A 245 3.66 17.23 -29.14
C ALA A 245 3.64 18.46 -30.05
N ASP A 246 2.72 19.39 -29.77
CA ASP A 246 2.67 20.69 -30.41
C ASP A 246 3.95 21.51 -30.12
N SER A 247 4.37 22.31 -31.10
CA SER A 247 5.61 23.10 -31.00
C SER A 247 5.60 24.08 -29.83
N LYS A 248 4.42 24.58 -29.45
CA LYS A 248 4.26 25.49 -28.30
C LYS A 248 4.54 24.77 -26.98
N THR A 249 3.97 23.58 -26.78
CA THR A 249 4.28 22.75 -25.61
C THR A 249 5.71 22.28 -25.62
N TYR A 250 6.29 21.96 -26.78
CA TYR A 250 7.71 21.61 -26.86
C TYR A 250 8.62 22.76 -26.41
N GLN A 251 8.30 23.99 -26.80
CA GLN A 251 9.00 25.19 -26.30
C GLN A 251 8.83 25.38 -24.79
N ASP A 252 7.63 25.14 -24.26
CA ASP A 252 7.35 25.19 -22.81
C ASP A 252 8.16 24.12 -22.03
N ILE A 253 8.28 22.91 -22.59
CA ILE A 253 9.08 21.82 -22.03
C ILE A 253 10.55 22.24 -21.97
N GLN A 254 11.13 22.70 -23.08
CA GLN A 254 12.52 23.15 -23.13
C GLN A 254 12.78 24.31 -22.16
N ASN A 255 11.88 25.28 -22.09
CA ASN A 255 12.00 26.41 -21.17
C ASN A 255 11.93 25.96 -19.70
N THR A 256 11.08 24.98 -19.39
CA THR A 256 10.96 24.42 -18.05
C THR A 256 12.22 23.66 -17.64
N ILE A 257 12.81 22.87 -18.55
CA ILE A 257 14.07 22.16 -18.30
C ILE A 257 15.22 23.15 -18.11
N LYS A 258 15.32 24.18 -18.96
CA LYS A 258 16.36 25.22 -18.82
C LYS A 258 16.28 25.95 -17.49
N LYS A 259 15.07 26.29 -17.03
CA LYS A 259 14.86 26.89 -15.70
C LYS A 259 15.32 25.95 -14.58
N ALA A 260 14.91 24.68 -14.63
CA ALA A 260 15.34 23.70 -13.64
C ALA A 260 16.87 23.48 -13.62
N LYS A 261 17.54 23.51 -14.78
CA LYS A 261 19.01 23.48 -14.85
C LYS A 261 19.63 24.70 -14.18
N GLN A 262 19.07 25.89 -14.39
CA GLN A 262 19.53 27.11 -13.73
C GLN A 262 19.35 27.04 -12.21
N ASP A 263 18.19 26.57 -11.74
CA ASP A 263 17.93 26.38 -10.31
C ASP A 263 18.94 25.42 -9.67
N VAL A 264 19.36 24.37 -10.38
CA VAL A 264 20.41 23.45 -9.91
C VAL A 264 21.78 24.13 -9.85
N ILE A 265 22.14 24.97 -10.83
CA ILE A 265 23.39 25.72 -10.84
C ILE A 265 23.44 26.67 -9.63
N GLU A 266 22.34 27.38 -9.34
CA GLU A 266 22.26 28.25 -8.16
C GLU A 266 22.46 27.49 -6.84
N VAL A 267 21.93 26.27 -6.75
CA VAL A 267 22.14 25.41 -5.57
C VAL A 267 23.60 24.94 -5.48
N ILE A 268 24.26 24.66 -6.61
CA ILE A 268 25.69 24.33 -6.66
C ILE A 268 26.54 25.52 -6.21
N GLU A 269 26.26 26.73 -6.70
CA GLU A 269 26.98 27.95 -6.32
C GLU A 269 26.85 28.24 -4.82
N LYS A 270 25.62 28.17 -4.29
CA LYS A 270 25.37 28.30 -2.84
C LYS A 270 26.12 27.26 -2.02
N ALA A 271 26.20 26.02 -2.51
CA ALA A 271 26.95 24.97 -1.84
C ALA A 271 28.47 25.25 -1.84
N HIS A 272 29.01 25.76 -2.95
CA HIS A 272 30.43 26.13 -3.04
C HIS A 272 30.79 27.34 -2.17
N ASN A 273 29.88 28.31 -2.04
CA ASN A 273 30.06 29.48 -1.18
C ASN A 273 29.80 29.18 0.32
N ASN A 274 29.49 27.93 0.68
CA ASN A 274 29.07 27.53 2.03
C ASN A 274 27.82 28.27 2.57
N GLU A 275 26.97 28.75 1.66
CA GLU A 275 25.69 29.40 1.98
C GLU A 275 24.55 28.38 2.14
N LEU A 276 24.78 27.12 1.77
CA LEU A 276 23.78 26.06 1.86
C LEU A 276 23.71 25.49 3.29
N GLU A 277 22.56 25.67 3.94
CA GLU A 277 22.33 25.10 5.27
C GLU A 277 21.94 23.62 5.18
N PRO A 278 22.59 22.72 5.94
CA PRO A 278 22.24 21.32 5.97
C PRO A 278 20.86 21.13 6.61
N THR A 279 20.02 20.29 5.99
CA THR A 279 18.73 19.89 6.58
C THR A 279 18.99 19.08 7.85
N PRO A 280 18.21 19.26 8.94
CA PRO A 280 18.40 18.51 10.19
C PRO A 280 18.45 16.99 9.96
N GLY A 281 19.48 16.35 10.53
CA GLY A 281 19.71 14.90 10.40
C GLY A 281 20.39 14.46 9.10
N ASN A 282 20.66 15.38 8.17
CA ASN A 282 21.42 15.11 6.94
C ASN A 282 22.78 15.81 6.98
N THR A 283 23.75 15.19 6.30
CA THR A 283 24.99 15.89 5.95
C THR A 283 24.74 16.97 4.89
N LEU A 284 25.68 17.92 4.76
CA LEU A 284 25.61 18.96 3.72
C LEU A 284 25.47 18.35 2.31
N ARG A 285 26.26 17.31 2.01
CA ARG A 285 26.21 16.58 0.72
C ARG A 285 24.88 15.88 0.48
N GLN A 286 24.30 15.26 1.50
CA GLN A 286 22.97 14.63 1.39
C GLN A 286 21.87 15.67 1.18
N THR A 287 21.98 16.81 1.87
CA THR A 287 21.03 17.93 1.71
C THR A 287 21.07 18.46 0.28
N PHE A 288 22.27 18.72 -0.23
CA PHE A 288 22.49 19.11 -1.62
C PHE A 288 21.85 18.10 -2.59
N GLU A 289 22.14 16.80 -2.44
CA GLU A 289 21.61 15.76 -3.34
C GLU A 289 20.08 15.65 -3.27
N ASN A 290 19.49 15.81 -2.08
CA ASN A 290 18.04 15.79 -1.89
C ASN A 290 17.36 16.98 -2.57
N GLN A 291 17.95 18.18 -2.45
CA GLN A 291 17.42 19.39 -3.08
C GLN A 291 17.48 19.31 -4.61
N VAL A 292 18.61 18.85 -5.16
CA VAL A 292 18.76 18.64 -6.61
C VAL A 292 17.77 17.60 -7.13
N ASN A 293 17.64 16.44 -6.46
CA ASN A 293 16.69 15.42 -6.86
C ASN A 293 15.24 15.93 -6.83
N ARG A 294 14.87 16.76 -5.86
CA ARG A 294 13.53 17.38 -5.81
C ARG A 294 13.29 18.26 -7.04
N ILE A 295 14.20 19.17 -7.35
CA ILE A 295 14.09 20.07 -8.51
C ILE A 295 13.94 19.28 -9.82
N LEU A 296 14.76 18.24 -10.02
CA LEU A 296 14.74 17.44 -11.24
C LEU A 296 13.47 16.59 -11.38
N ASN A 297 12.96 16.04 -10.26
CA ASN A 297 11.70 15.30 -10.27
C ASN A 297 10.50 16.22 -10.55
N ASP A 298 10.46 17.40 -9.92
CA ASP A 298 9.40 18.39 -10.15
C ASP A 298 9.40 18.87 -11.61
N ALA A 299 10.59 19.08 -12.20
CA ALA A 299 10.73 19.43 -13.61
C ALA A 299 10.19 18.34 -14.55
N ARG A 300 10.52 17.06 -14.28
CA ARG A 300 10.00 15.91 -15.04
C ARG A 300 8.46 15.83 -14.94
N ASP A 301 7.91 15.97 -13.75
CA ASP A 301 6.47 15.79 -13.54
C ASP A 301 5.65 16.96 -14.12
N LYS A 302 6.21 18.18 -14.08
CA LYS A 302 5.62 19.37 -14.71
C LYS A 302 5.62 19.26 -16.24
N THR A 303 6.76 18.91 -16.83
CA THR A 303 6.87 18.72 -18.29
C THR A 303 5.99 17.57 -18.79
N GLY A 304 5.96 16.44 -18.07
CA GLY A 304 5.08 15.32 -18.39
C GLY A 304 3.59 15.67 -18.28
N SER A 305 3.21 16.51 -17.33
CA SER A 305 1.83 17.01 -17.21
C SER A 305 1.47 18.00 -18.31
N SER A 306 2.41 18.84 -18.77
CA SER A 306 2.22 19.74 -19.92
C SER A 306 1.99 18.92 -21.20
N ALA A 307 2.85 17.93 -21.47
CA ALA A 307 2.71 17.01 -22.60
C ALA A 307 1.38 16.25 -22.59
N GLN A 308 0.93 15.73 -21.44
CA GLN A 308 -0.33 14.99 -21.36
C GLN A 308 -1.56 15.89 -21.65
N LYS A 309 -1.50 17.15 -21.23
CA LYS A 309 -2.57 18.14 -21.48
C LYS A 309 -2.64 18.52 -22.96
N SER A 310 -1.51 18.58 -23.65
CA SER A 310 -1.49 18.96 -25.06
C SER A 310 -1.96 17.86 -26.00
N LEU A 311 -1.82 16.58 -25.60
CA LEU A 311 -2.33 15.46 -26.39
C LEU A 311 -3.85 15.51 -26.56
N SER A 312 -4.30 15.45 -27.81
CA SER A 312 -5.73 15.39 -28.17
C SER A 312 -6.38 14.09 -27.69
N GLU A 313 -7.71 14.07 -27.64
CA GLU A 313 -8.44 12.85 -27.27
C GLU A 313 -8.35 11.74 -28.32
N TYR A 314 -8.15 12.12 -29.59
CA TYR A 314 -7.97 11.21 -30.73
C TYR A 314 -6.60 10.51 -30.75
N ASN A 315 -5.66 10.96 -29.92
CA ASN A 315 -4.35 10.36 -29.84
C ASN A 315 -4.45 8.91 -29.32
N ASN A 316 -3.85 7.98 -30.05
CA ASN A 316 -3.95 6.55 -29.73
C ASN A 316 -3.12 6.18 -28.49
N PHE A 317 -1.98 6.86 -28.28
CA PHE A 317 -1.14 6.62 -27.11
C PHE A 317 -1.87 7.03 -25.81
N LYS A 318 -2.53 8.19 -25.82
CA LYS A 318 -3.40 8.63 -24.73
C LYS A 318 -4.57 7.68 -24.51
N SER A 319 -5.15 7.14 -25.59
CA SER A 319 -6.28 6.20 -25.51
C SER A 319 -5.93 4.90 -24.78
N MET A 320 -4.75 4.33 -25.03
CA MET A 320 -4.27 3.15 -24.31
C MET A 320 -4.05 3.43 -22.82
N VAL A 321 -3.39 4.55 -22.49
CA VAL A 321 -3.10 4.93 -21.09
C VAL A 321 -4.38 5.24 -20.30
N VAL A 322 -5.34 5.95 -20.90
CA VAL A 322 -6.62 6.29 -20.26
C VAL A 322 -7.49 5.04 -20.03
N SER A 323 -7.53 4.11 -21.01
CA SER A 323 -8.23 2.84 -20.83
C SER A 323 -7.60 1.97 -19.72
N GLY A 324 -6.28 2.11 -19.52
CA GLY A 324 -5.49 1.31 -18.60
C GLY A 324 -5.07 -0.04 -19.18
N ALA A 325 -5.16 -0.22 -20.51
CA ALA A 325 -4.76 -1.46 -21.19
C ALA A 325 -3.24 -1.66 -21.17
N LYS A 326 -2.48 -0.65 -21.60
CA LYS A 326 -1.02 -0.65 -21.56
C LYS A 326 -0.48 0.77 -21.44
N GLY A 327 0.67 0.89 -20.78
CA GLY A 327 1.33 2.17 -20.53
C GLY A 327 0.74 2.94 -19.36
N SER A 328 1.43 4.00 -19.00
CA SER A 328 1.11 4.89 -17.88
C SER A 328 1.47 6.34 -18.23
N LYS A 329 1.08 7.28 -17.36
CA LYS A 329 1.41 8.70 -17.54
C LYS A 329 2.93 8.95 -17.66
N ILE A 330 3.75 8.18 -16.95
CA ILE A 330 5.21 8.31 -17.04
C ILE A 330 5.74 7.89 -18.41
N ASN A 331 5.16 6.86 -19.05
CA ASN A 331 5.59 6.45 -20.39
C ASN A 331 5.32 7.55 -21.43
N ILE A 332 4.20 8.25 -21.32
CA ILE A 332 3.91 9.43 -22.17
C ILE A 332 4.99 10.50 -21.98
N SER A 333 5.31 10.81 -20.71
CA SER A 333 6.34 11.78 -20.39
C SER A 333 7.71 11.42 -20.96
N GLN A 334 8.13 10.16 -20.85
CA GLN A 334 9.45 9.71 -21.27
C GLN A 334 9.62 9.66 -22.79
N VAL A 335 8.56 9.28 -23.51
CA VAL A 335 8.59 9.21 -24.98
C VAL A 335 8.55 10.61 -25.60
N ILE A 336 7.75 11.53 -25.03
CA ILE A 336 7.46 12.83 -25.64
C ILE A 336 8.31 13.96 -25.05
N ALA A 337 8.35 14.07 -23.71
CA ALA A 337 8.88 15.24 -23.02
C ALA A 337 10.33 15.07 -22.56
N VAL A 338 10.54 14.23 -21.54
CA VAL A 338 11.85 14.03 -20.90
C VAL A 338 11.90 12.67 -20.23
N VAL A 339 13.00 11.93 -20.42
CA VAL A 339 13.21 10.63 -19.76
C VAL A 339 13.42 10.81 -18.25
N GLY A 340 14.22 11.80 -17.86
CA GLY A 340 14.45 12.21 -16.47
C GLY A 340 15.68 11.59 -15.82
N GLN A 341 15.80 11.76 -14.50
CA GLN A 341 16.96 11.32 -13.72
C GLN A 341 17.08 9.78 -13.67
N GLN A 342 18.25 9.28 -14.05
CA GLN A 342 18.64 7.88 -13.87
C GLN A 342 19.31 7.70 -12.51
N ASN A 343 18.79 6.80 -11.69
CA ASN A 343 19.32 6.51 -10.38
C ASN A 343 19.95 5.12 -10.36
N VAL A 344 20.99 4.96 -9.54
CA VAL A 344 21.63 3.68 -9.23
C VAL A 344 21.69 3.55 -7.71
N GLU A 345 21.16 2.46 -7.17
CA GLU A 345 21.06 2.22 -5.71
C GLU A 345 20.38 3.38 -4.95
N GLY A 346 19.40 4.03 -5.59
CA GLY A 346 18.67 5.17 -5.01
C GLY A 346 19.41 6.50 -4.97
N LYS A 347 20.62 6.60 -5.53
CA LYS A 347 21.39 7.85 -5.68
C LYS A 347 21.53 8.22 -7.16
N ARG A 348 21.88 9.47 -7.46
CA ARG A 348 22.32 9.82 -8.83
C ARG A 348 23.63 9.09 -9.15
N ILE A 349 23.94 8.95 -10.44
CA ILE A 349 25.10 8.18 -10.92
C ILE A 349 26.36 8.50 -10.09
N PRO A 350 27.03 7.50 -9.47
CA PRO A 350 28.20 7.75 -8.65
C PRO A 350 29.43 8.10 -9.49
N PHE A 351 30.44 8.72 -8.87
CA PHE A 351 31.73 8.96 -9.52
C PHE A 351 32.52 7.64 -9.62
N GLY A 352 32.50 7.01 -10.80
CA GLY A 352 33.28 5.81 -11.10
C GLY A 352 34.73 6.10 -11.50
N PHE A 353 35.02 7.29 -12.03
CA PHE A 353 36.37 7.77 -12.30
C PHE A 353 36.81 8.78 -11.24
N LYS A 354 38.08 9.20 -11.27
CA LYS A 354 38.67 10.15 -10.31
C LYS A 354 37.86 11.46 -10.24
N HIS A 355 36.96 11.54 -9.24
CA HIS A 355 36.02 12.64 -8.99
C HIS A 355 35.20 13.06 -10.22
N ARG A 356 34.79 12.10 -11.06
CA ARG A 356 33.91 12.33 -12.22
C ARG A 356 33.20 11.05 -12.65
N THR A 357 32.13 11.18 -13.41
CA THR A 357 31.32 10.04 -13.90
C THR A 357 31.84 9.48 -15.22
N LEU A 358 32.24 10.32 -16.17
CA LEU A 358 32.81 9.96 -17.47
C LEU A 358 34.04 10.82 -17.80
N PRO A 359 34.94 10.36 -18.69
CA PRO A 359 36.12 11.13 -19.08
C PRO A 359 35.80 12.42 -19.84
N HIS A 360 34.59 12.53 -20.39
CA HIS A 360 34.08 13.71 -21.11
C HIS A 360 33.73 14.88 -20.18
N PHE A 361 33.50 14.62 -18.90
CA PHE A 361 33.18 15.65 -17.91
C PHE A 361 34.43 16.11 -17.15
N ILE A 362 34.36 17.36 -16.69
CA ILE A 362 35.35 17.95 -15.80
C ILE A 362 35.23 17.28 -14.41
N LYS A 363 36.28 17.40 -13.60
CA LYS A 363 36.26 16.89 -12.22
C LYS A 363 35.33 17.73 -11.36
N ASP A 364 34.75 17.07 -10.35
CA ASP A 364 33.86 17.67 -9.36
C ASP A 364 32.62 18.34 -9.97
N ASP A 365 32.18 17.84 -11.13
CA ASP A 365 30.96 18.27 -11.80
C ASP A 365 29.74 17.59 -11.16
N TYR A 366 28.88 18.40 -10.50
CA TYR A 366 27.62 17.97 -9.88
C TYR A 366 26.37 18.33 -10.70
N GLY A 367 26.56 18.83 -11.93
CA GLY A 367 25.49 19.20 -12.85
C GLY A 367 24.53 18.05 -13.18
N PRO A 368 23.34 18.36 -13.70
CA PRO A 368 22.34 17.35 -14.04
C PRO A 368 22.86 16.39 -15.13
N GLU A 369 23.46 16.93 -16.20
CA GLU A 369 23.97 16.15 -17.34
C GLU A 369 25.11 15.19 -16.96
N SER A 370 26.00 15.64 -16.06
CA SER A 370 27.17 14.85 -15.64
C SER A 370 26.80 13.69 -14.71
N ARG A 371 25.64 13.75 -14.05
CA ARG A 371 25.20 12.77 -13.04
C ARG A 371 23.94 11.99 -13.47
N GLY A 372 23.69 11.86 -14.77
CA GLY A 372 22.69 10.94 -15.32
C GLY A 372 21.26 11.49 -15.43
N PHE A 373 21.07 12.81 -15.43
CA PHE A 373 19.81 13.38 -15.88
C PHE A 373 19.75 13.34 -17.40
N VAL A 374 18.71 12.71 -17.92
CA VAL A 374 18.45 12.65 -19.37
C VAL A 374 17.40 13.70 -19.69
N GLU A 375 17.80 14.76 -20.37
CA GLU A 375 16.91 15.87 -20.72
C GLU A 375 16.10 15.62 -21.99
N ASN A 376 16.63 14.77 -22.87
CA ASN A 376 15.96 14.40 -24.10
C ASN A 376 14.88 13.33 -23.88
N SER A 377 13.97 13.23 -24.83
CA SER A 377 12.95 12.18 -24.91
C SER A 377 13.37 11.09 -25.89
N TYR A 378 12.69 9.93 -25.86
CA TYR A 378 12.98 8.87 -26.83
C TYR A 378 12.68 9.28 -28.28
N LEU A 379 11.78 10.26 -28.49
CA LEU A 379 11.50 10.81 -29.82
C LEU A 379 12.68 11.64 -30.36
N ALA A 380 13.29 12.47 -29.52
CA ALA A 380 14.44 13.31 -29.92
C ALA A 380 15.74 12.51 -30.06
N GLY A 381 15.83 11.36 -29.37
CA GLY A 381 17.05 10.56 -29.26
C GLY A 381 17.92 11.00 -28.08
N LEU A 382 18.82 10.11 -27.66
CA LEU A 382 19.70 10.31 -26.52
C LEU A 382 21.10 10.71 -26.98
N THR A 383 21.74 11.62 -26.26
CA THR A 383 23.17 11.88 -26.46
C THR A 383 24.01 10.69 -25.99
N PRO A 384 25.28 10.54 -26.44
CA PRO A 384 26.10 9.39 -26.04
C PRO A 384 26.33 9.26 -24.52
N THR A 385 26.44 10.39 -23.82
CA THR A 385 26.59 10.44 -22.36
C THR A 385 25.30 10.00 -21.66
N GLU A 386 24.15 10.53 -22.09
CA GLU A 386 22.83 10.15 -21.60
C GLU A 386 22.53 8.66 -21.84
N PHE A 387 22.84 8.16 -23.04
CA PHE A 387 22.63 6.77 -23.41
C PHE A 387 23.39 5.81 -22.48
N PHE A 388 24.64 6.13 -22.15
CA PHE A 388 25.43 5.31 -21.23
C PHE A 388 24.85 5.31 -19.81
N PHE A 389 24.44 6.47 -19.28
CA PHE A 389 23.80 6.55 -17.97
C PHE A 389 22.45 5.85 -17.92
N HIS A 390 21.66 5.96 -18.99
CA HIS A 390 20.40 5.26 -19.13
C HIS A 390 20.60 3.74 -19.18
N ALA A 391 21.60 3.25 -19.93
CA ALA A 391 21.96 1.85 -19.95
C ALA A 391 22.43 1.34 -18.57
N MET A 392 23.10 2.18 -17.78
CA MET A 392 23.52 1.84 -16.41
C MET A 392 22.31 1.62 -15.49
N GLY A 393 21.33 2.53 -15.50
CA GLY A 393 20.07 2.37 -14.74
C GLY A 393 19.25 1.15 -15.21
N GLY A 394 19.16 0.93 -16.52
CA GLY A 394 18.50 -0.25 -17.07
C GLY A 394 19.16 -1.57 -16.65
N ARG A 395 20.50 -1.61 -16.57
CA ARG A 395 21.26 -2.79 -16.13
C ARG A 395 20.96 -3.16 -14.67
N GLU A 396 20.81 -2.18 -13.79
CA GLU A 396 20.45 -2.42 -12.39
C GLU A 396 19.12 -3.19 -12.32
N GLY A 397 18.08 -2.70 -13.01
CA GLY A 397 16.77 -3.36 -13.06
C GLY A 397 16.81 -4.80 -13.61
N LEU A 398 17.63 -5.05 -14.64
CA LEU A 398 17.82 -6.39 -15.20
C LEU A 398 18.50 -7.36 -14.22
N ILE A 399 19.58 -6.90 -13.56
CA ILE A 399 20.30 -7.70 -12.56
C ILE A 399 19.39 -7.99 -11.37
N ASP A 400 18.69 -6.96 -10.89
CA ASP A 400 17.77 -7.03 -9.77
C ASP A 400 16.65 -8.05 -10.03
N THR A 401 16.07 -8.04 -11.23
CA THR A 401 15.07 -9.02 -11.67
C THR A 401 15.61 -10.46 -11.61
N ALA A 402 16.84 -10.69 -12.10
CA ALA A 402 17.45 -12.01 -12.10
C ALA A 402 17.72 -12.53 -10.67
N VAL A 403 18.33 -11.71 -9.82
CA VAL A 403 18.66 -12.09 -8.43
C VAL A 403 17.40 -12.34 -7.61
N LYS A 404 16.38 -11.47 -7.75
CA LYS A 404 15.14 -11.57 -6.96
C LYS A 404 14.31 -12.78 -7.32
N THR A 405 14.33 -13.23 -8.57
CA THR A 405 13.59 -14.43 -8.98
C THR A 405 14.04 -15.68 -8.21
N ALA A 406 15.34 -15.83 -7.97
CA ALA A 406 15.88 -16.95 -7.18
C ALA A 406 15.49 -16.86 -5.69
N GLU A 407 15.60 -15.67 -5.10
CA GLU A 407 15.29 -15.46 -3.67
C GLU A 407 13.79 -15.61 -3.37
N THR A 408 12.90 -15.10 -4.22
CA THR A 408 11.45 -15.20 -4.01
C THR A 408 10.96 -16.63 -4.12
N GLY A 409 11.48 -17.42 -5.06
CA GLY A 409 11.18 -18.85 -5.16
C GLY A 409 11.59 -19.63 -3.90
N TYR A 410 12.76 -19.30 -3.32
CA TYR A 410 13.20 -19.90 -2.06
C TYR A 410 12.30 -19.51 -0.88
N ILE A 411 11.94 -18.23 -0.76
CA ILE A 411 11.02 -17.74 0.27
C ILE A 411 9.66 -18.44 0.16
N GLN A 412 9.11 -18.52 -1.05
CA GLN A 412 7.85 -19.20 -1.34
C GLN A 412 7.87 -20.65 -0.87
N ARG A 413 8.90 -21.42 -1.26
CA ARG A 413 9.06 -22.83 -0.84
C ARG A 413 9.08 -22.96 0.68
N ARG A 414 9.79 -22.05 1.36
CA ARG A 414 9.94 -22.08 2.81
C ARG A 414 8.64 -21.78 3.54
N LEU A 415 7.86 -20.80 3.06
CA LEU A 415 6.52 -20.49 3.58
C LEU A 415 5.58 -21.70 3.45
N ILE A 416 5.54 -22.32 2.27
CA ILE A 416 4.71 -23.51 2.03
C ILE A 416 5.09 -24.63 2.99
N LYS A 417 6.39 -24.94 3.11
CA LYS A 417 6.86 -26.02 3.98
C LYS A 417 6.54 -25.82 5.46
N SER A 418 6.45 -24.57 5.92
CA SER A 418 6.04 -24.30 7.31
C SER A 418 4.53 -24.39 7.55
N MET A 419 3.70 -24.17 6.52
CA MET A 419 2.25 -24.03 6.68
C MET A 419 1.43 -25.13 5.99
N GLU A 420 2.03 -26.05 5.24
CA GLU A 420 1.31 -27.05 4.44
C GLU A 420 0.39 -27.98 5.25
N SER A 421 0.61 -28.13 6.56
CA SER A 421 -0.21 -28.97 7.44
C SER A 421 -1.41 -28.25 8.07
N VAL A 422 -1.53 -26.94 7.89
CA VAL A 422 -2.58 -26.12 8.51
C VAL A 422 -3.82 -26.12 7.63
N MET A 423 -4.95 -26.58 8.17
CA MET A 423 -6.23 -26.68 7.47
C MET A 423 -7.42 -26.34 8.38
N VAL A 424 -8.53 -25.94 7.77
CA VAL A 424 -9.82 -25.77 8.47
C VAL A 424 -10.43 -27.15 8.72
N LYS A 425 -10.81 -27.44 9.96
CA LYS A 425 -11.48 -28.70 10.33
C LYS A 425 -13.00 -28.54 10.38
N TYR A 426 -13.74 -29.64 10.48
CA TYR A 426 -15.21 -29.66 10.51
C TYR A 426 -15.82 -28.98 11.73
N ASP A 427 -15.06 -28.80 12.81
CA ASP A 427 -15.46 -27.98 13.95
C ASP A 427 -15.24 -26.47 13.71
N ALA A 428 -14.88 -26.09 12.49
CA ALA A 428 -14.50 -24.75 12.03
C ALA A 428 -13.28 -24.14 12.75
N THR A 429 -12.54 -24.94 13.52
CA THR A 429 -11.23 -24.54 14.06
C THR A 429 -10.14 -24.75 13.02
N VAL A 430 -9.06 -23.98 13.11
CA VAL A 430 -7.88 -24.15 12.26
C VAL A 430 -6.85 -24.97 13.03
N ARG A 431 -6.45 -26.12 12.50
CA ARG A 431 -5.51 -27.04 13.16
C ARG A 431 -4.35 -27.43 12.27
N ASN A 432 -3.23 -27.78 12.88
CA ASN A 432 -2.09 -28.39 12.20
C ASN A 432 -2.23 -29.94 12.13
N SER A 433 -1.23 -30.62 11.56
CA SER A 433 -1.21 -32.09 11.41
C SER A 433 -1.25 -32.88 12.72
N ILE A 434 -0.78 -32.29 13.83
CA ILE A 434 -0.80 -32.90 15.17
C ILE A 434 -2.02 -32.48 16.00
N ASN A 435 -3.07 -31.96 15.34
CA ASN A 435 -4.33 -31.53 15.94
C ASN A 435 -4.22 -30.41 16.99
N GLN A 436 -3.14 -29.65 17.00
CA GLN A 436 -3.06 -28.44 17.82
C GLN A 436 -3.87 -27.33 17.14
N VAL A 437 -4.69 -26.64 17.94
CA VAL A 437 -5.49 -25.51 17.49
C VAL A 437 -4.60 -24.29 17.31
N VAL A 438 -4.62 -23.70 16.11
CA VAL A 438 -3.92 -22.47 15.75
C VAL A 438 -4.85 -21.27 15.87
N GLN A 439 -6.08 -21.39 15.36
CA GLN A 439 -7.14 -20.38 15.48
C GLN A 439 -8.46 -21.05 15.85
N LEU A 440 -9.28 -20.36 16.64
CA LEU A 440 -10.61 -20.85 17.03
C LEU A 440 -11.60 -20.82 15.85
N ARG A 441 -11.48 -19.82 14.98
CA ARG A 441 -12.20 -19.68 13.70
C ARG A 441 -11.21 -19.20 12.65
N TYR A 442 -11.38 -19.64 11.41
CA TYR A 442 -10.57 -19.15 10.30
C TYR A 442 -10.77 -17.64 10.11
N GLY A 443 -9.70 -16.87 9.94
CA GLY A 443 -9.79 -15.43 9.68
C GLY A 443 -10.34 -14.60 10.85
N GLU A 444 -10.46 -15.18 12.05
CA GLU A 444 -11.12 -14.59 13.24
C GLU A 444 -12.63 -14.32 13.09
N ASP A 445 -13.22 -14.57 11.91
CA ASP A 445 -14.65 -14.38 11.60
C ASP A 445 -15.36 -15.66 11.09
N GLY A 446 -14.61 -16.68 10.67
CA GLY A 446 -15.12 -17.93 10.11
C GLY A 446 -15.54 -17.86 8.64
N LEU A 447 -15.14 -16.81 7.93
CA LEU A 447 -15.60 -16.52 6.56
C LEU A 447 -14.51 -16.76 5.51
N ALA A 448 -14.94 -17.03 4.28
CA ALA A 448 -14.08 -17.25 3.11
C ALA A 448 -13.63 -15.92 2.50
N GLY A 449 -12.36 -15.83 2.08
CA GLY A 449 -11.77 -14.61 1.54
C GLY A 449 -12.27 -14.20 0.14
N GLU A 450 -12.88 -15.11 -0.61
CA GLU A 450 -13.42 -14.85 -1.95
C GLU A 450 -14.79 -14.15 -1.97
N SER A 451 -15.54 -14.21 -0.86
CA SER A 451 -16.94 -13.70 -0.78
C SER A 451 -17.06 -12.35 -0.07
N VAL A 452 -15.93 -11.74 0.31
CA VAL A 452 -15.89 -10.46 1.02
C VAL A 452 -15.65 -9.28 0.07
N GLU A 453 -16.23 -8.12 0.40
CA GLU A 453 -16.08 -6.89 -0.38
C GLU A 453 -15.66 -5.72 0.52
N PHE A 454 -15.08 -4.68 -0.08
CA PHE A 454 -14.86 -3.42 0.61
C PHE A 454 -16.19 -2.67 0.83
N GLN A 455 -16.51 -2.40 2.09
CA GLN A 455 -17.72 -1.71 2.53
C GLN A 455 -17.36 -0.51 3.42
N ASN A 456 -18.30 0.41 3.61
CA ASN A 456 -18.10 1.60 4.43
C ASN A 456 -19.01 1.59 5.66
N LEU A 457 -18.42 1.70 6.84
CA LEU A 457 -19.14 1.87 8.10
C LEU A 457 -19.68 3.30 8.20
N ALA A 458 -21.00 3.45 8.09
CA ALA A 458 -21.66 4.75 8.09
C ALA A 458 -21.64 5.48 9.45
N THR A 459 -21.41 4.76 10.55
CA THR A 459 -21.54 5.26 11.93
C THR A 459 -20.27 5.88 12.50
N LEU A 460 -19.10 5.52 11.97
CA LEU A 460 -17.80 5.83 12.59
C LEU A 460 -17.41 7.32 12.50
N LYS A 461 -17.47 7.89 11.29
CA LYS A 461 -16.97 9.24 10.96
C LYS A 461 -17.89 10.41 11.35
N PRO A 462 -19.24 10.33 11.27
CA PRO A 462 -20.10 11.47 11.54
C PRO A 462 -19.90 12.08 12.94
N SER A 463 -20.11 13.39 13.08
CA SER A 463 -20.15 14.07 14.39
C SER A 463 -21.34 13.55 15.23
N HIS A 464 -21.30 13.71 16.55
CA HIS A 464 -22.39 13.25 17.43
C HIS A 464 -23.76 13.81 16.99
N LYS A 465 -23.81 15.10 16.65
CA LYS A 465 -25.04 15.76 16.15
C LYS A 465 -25.49 15.22 14.78
N ALA A 466 -24.55 14.95 13.87
CA ALA A 466 -24.89 14.38 12.57
C ALA A 466 -25.33 12.92 12.66
N PHE A 467 -24.74 12.17 13.60
CA PHE A 467 -25.11 10.80 13.91
C PHE A 467 -26.55 10.72 14.45
N GLU A 468 -26.87 11.52 15.47
CA GLU A 468 -28.22 11.57 16.02
C GLU A 468 -29.24 11.95 14.94
N LYS A 469 -28.97 12.99 14.15
CA LYS A 469 -29.85 13.41 13.05
C LYS A 469 -30.07 12.31 11.99
N LYS A 470 -29.08 11.46 11.74
CA LYS A 470 -29.14 10.45 10.67
C LYS A 470 -29.78 9.14 11.13
N PHE A 471 -29.57 8.74 12.38
CA PHE A 471 -29.96 7.42 12.87
C PHE A 471 -31.10 7.44 13.89
N ARG A 472 -31.31 8.53 14.63
CA ARG A 472 -32.41 8.62 15.59
C ARG A 472 -33.74 8.76 14.84
N PHE A 473 -34.70 7.92 15.19
CA PHE A 473 -36.03 7.97 14.61
C PHE A 473 -36.88 9.02 15.31
N ASP A 474 -37.01 10.21 14.70
CA ASP A 474 -37.88 11.26 15.24
C ASP A 474 -39.36 10.95 14.94
N TYR A 475 -40.06 10.46 15.97
CA TYR A 475 -41.50 10.21 15.95
C TYR A 475 -42.34 11.40 16.45
N THR A 476 -41.74 12.50 16.89
CA THR A 476 -42.47 13.68 17.39
C THR A 476 -42.95 14.60 16.27
N ASN A 477 -42.26 14.59 15.13
CA ASN A 477 -42.59 15.41 13.98
C ASN A 477 -43.59 14.71 13.05
N GLU A 478 -44.88 14.89 13.35
CA GLU A 478 -45.98 14.28 12.60
C GLU A 478 -45.92 14.57 11.09
N ARG A 479 -45.60 15.80 10.69
CA ARG A 479 -45.53 16.18 9.27
C ARG A 479 -44.41 15.46 8.53
N ALA A 480 -43.26 15.28 9.18
CA ALA A 480 -42.15 14.53 8.58
C ALA A 480 -42.49 13.05 8.43
N LEU A 481 -43.16 12.47 9.43
CA LEU A 481 -43.54 11.05 9.46
C LEU A 481 -44.62 10.72 8.43
N ARG A 482 -45.64 11.60 8.25
CA ARG A 482 -46.64 11.48 7.19
C ARG A 482 -46.06 11.59 5.77
N ARG A 483 -44.84 12.13 5.61
CA ARG A 483 -44.13 12.20 4.33
C ARG A 483 -43.36 10.92 4.03
N THR A 484 -43.04 10.13 5.06
CA THR A 484 -42.21 8.93 4.95
C THR A 484 -43.01 7.65 5.02
N LEU A 485 -44.06 7.62 5.84
CA LEU A 485 -44.88 6.45 6.12
C LEU A 485 -46.35 6.70 5.74
N GLN A 486 -47.09 5.62 5.51
CA GLN A 486 -48.53 5.68 5.31
C GLN A 486 -49.27 6.16 6.56
N GLU A 487 -50.48 6.71 6.38
CA GLU A 487 -51.22 7.36 7.45
C GLU A 487 -51.60 6.41 8.60
N ASP A 488 -51.93 5.16 8.29
CA ASP A 488 -52.29 4.16 9.29
C ASP A 488 -51.10 3.79 10.19
N LEU A 489 -49.91 3.68 9.61
CA LEU A 489 -48.66 3.45 10.35
C LEU A 489 -48.26 4.66 11.19
N VAL A 490 -48.49 5.88 10.69
CA VAL A 490 -48.20 7.11 11.43
C VAL A 490 -49.02 7.17 12.72
N LYS A 491 -50.30 6.83 12.66
CA LYS A 491 -51.20 6.84 13.83
C LYS A 491 -50.75 5.84 14.89
N ASP A 492 -50.31 4.65 14.49
CA ASP A 492 -49.81 3.63 15.42
C ASP A 492 -48.50 4.08 16.09
N VAL A 493 -47.53 4.58 15.31
CA VAL A 493 -46.24 5.07 15.84
C VAL A 493 -46.41 6.24 16.82
N LEU A 494 -47.37 7.14 16.58
CA LEU A 494 -47.65 8.28 17.46
C LEU A 494 -48.42 7.89 18.73
N SER A 495 -49.34 6.93 18.64
CA SER A 495 -50.19 6.55 19.77
C SER A 495 -49.56 5.51 20.70
N ASN A 496 -48.68 4.65 20.17
CA ASN A 496 -48.17 3.49 20.89
C ASN A 496 -46.81 3.77 21.55
N ALA A 497 -46.83 3.99 22.86
CA ALA A 497 -45.62 4.21 23.66
C ALA A 497 -44.64 3.01 23.67
N HIS A 498 -45.13 1.78 23.42
CA HIS A 498 -44.26 0.60 23.37
C HIS A 498 -43.31 0.65 22.16
N ILE A 499 -43.83 1.03 20.98
CA ILE A 499 -43.06 1.16 19.74
C ILE A 499 -41.97 2.22 19.90
N GLN A 500 -42.33 3.36 20.51
CA GLN A 500 -41.40 4.46 20.79
C GLN A 500 -40.24 4.01 21.68
N ASN A 501 -40.52 3.20 22.71
CA ASN A 501 -39.49 2.65 23.59
C ASN A 501 -38.55 1.66 22.87
N GLU A 502 -39.06 0.81 21.96
CA GLU A 502 -38.20 -0.07 21.16
C GLU A 502 -37.30 0.70 20.19
N LEU A 503 -37.82 1.77 19.55
CA LEU A 503 -37.05 2.64 18.66
C LEU A 503 -35.94 3.40 19.41
N GLU A 504 -36.22 3.91 20.61
CA GLU A 504 -35.19 4.58 21.41
C GLU A 504 -34.13 3.58 21.89
N ARG A 505 -34.53 2.34 22.20
CA ARG A 505 -33.59 1.25 22.55
C ARG A 505 -32.72 0.82 21.37
N GLU A 506 -33.25 0.83 20.15
CA GLU A 506 -32.47 0.63 18.91
C GLU A 506 -31.36 1.69 18.81
N PHE A 507 -31.72 2.97 19.01
CA PHE A 507 -30.77 4.08 18.94
C PHE A 507 -29.70 4.02 20.03
N GLU A 508 -30.08 3.68 21.27
CA GLU A 508 -29.12 3.53 22.37
C GLU A 508 -28.11 2.41 22.09
N ARG A 509 -28.56 1.26 21.56
CA ARG A 509 -27.66 0.18 21.13
C ARG A 509 -26.71 0.62 20.01
N MET A 510 -27.18 1.40 19.05
CA MET A 510 -26.31 1.97 18.01
C MET A 510 -25.28 2.96 18.57
N ARG A 511 -25.62 3.67 19.66
CA ARG A 511 -24.70 4.57 20.36
C ARG A 511 -23.58 3.77 21.04
N GLU A 512 -23.92 2.67 21.72
CA GLU A 512 -22.94 1.74 22.31
C GLU A 512 -22.02 1.15 21.23
N ASP A 513 -22.60 0.61 20.16
CA ASP A 513 -21.87 0.05 19.01
C ASP A 513 -20.85 1.05 18.43
N ARG A 514 -21.23 2.33 18.36
CA ARG A 514 -20.37 3.39 17.82
C ARG A 514 -19.16 3.67 18.69
N GLU A 515 -19.31 3.66 20.02
CA GLU A 515 -18.17 3.84 20.92
C GLU A 515 -17.25 2.61 20.87
N VAL A 516 -17.81 1.40 20.79
CA VAL A 516 -17.03 0.16 20.56
C VAL A 516 -16.24 0.25 19.24
N LEU A 517 -16.86 0.68 18.15
CA LEU A 517 -16.18 0.83 16.86
C LEU A 517 -15.01 1.83 16.91
N ARG A 518 -15.12 2.90 17.70
CA ARG A 518 -14.04 3.89 17.85
C ARG A 518 -12.86 3.36 18.65
N VAL A 519 -13.12 2.43 19.56
CA VAL A 519 -12.07 1.69 20.27
C VAL A 519 -11.41 0.67 19.34
N ILE A 520 -12.19 -0.06 18.54
CA ILE A 520 -11.67 -1.04 17.55
C ILE A 520 -10.88 -0.35 16.44
N PHE A 521 -11.38 0.78 15.91
CA PHE A 521 -10.77 1.55 14.82
C PHE A 521 -10.31 2.94 15.29
N PRO A 522 -9.18 3.03 16.02
CA PRO A 522 -8.72 4.29 16.61
C PRO A 522 -8.29 5.32 15.56
N THR A 523 -7.93 4.89 14.34
CA THR A 523 -7.55 5.77 13.22
C THR A 523 -8.75 6.42 12.54
N GLY A 524 -9.97 5.95 12.79
CA GLY A 524 -11.19 6.47 12.17
C GLY A 524 -11.39 6.07 10.70
N ASP A 525 -10.70 5.03 10.20
CA ASP A 525 -10.95 4.52 8.86
C ASP A 525 -12.29 3.75 8.82
N SER A 526 -13.20 4.22 7.97
CA SER A 526 -14.53 3.63 7.81
C SER A 526 -14.56 2.50 6.80
N LYS A 527 -13.51 2.37 5.97
CA LYS A 527 -13.46 1.40 4.89
C LYS A 527 -12.99 0.06 5.46
N VAL A 528 -13.89 -0.92 5.47
CA VAL A 528 -13.65 -2.25 6.03
C VAL A 528 -13.93 -3.31 4.97
N VAL A 529 -13.52 -4.55 5.25
CA VAL A 529 -13.81 -5.71 4.40
C VAL A 529 -14.85 -6.55 5.13
N LEU A 530 -16.00 -6.78 4.50
CA LEU A 530 -17.10 -7.56 5.07
C LEU A 530 -17.79 -8.38 3.96
N PRO A 531 -18.39 -9.54 4.29
CA PRO A 531 -19.22 -10.29 3.34
C PRO A 531 -20.48 -9.49 3.00
N CYS A 532 -21.18 -9.89 1.93
CA CYS A 532 -22.51 -9.38 1.56
C CYS A 532 -22.59 -7.84 1.49
N ASN A 533 -22.42 -7.27 0.29
CA ASN A 533 -22.52 -5.82 0.13
C ASN A 533 -23.95 -5.30 0.34
N LEU A 534 -24.23 -4.83 1.56
CA LEU A 534 -25.59 -4.45 1.97
C LEU A 534 -26.17 -3.31 1.12
N LEU A 535 -25.34 -2.33 0.75
CA LEU A 535 -25.80 -1.19 -0.06
C LEU A 535 -26.23 -1.64 -1.46
N ARG A 536 -25.48 -2.56 -2.07
CA ARG A 536 -25.82 -3.11 -3.39
C ARG A 536 -27.08 -3.97 -3.30
N MET A 537 -27.20 -4.82 -2.29
CA MET A 537 -28.39 -5.66 -2.10
C MET A 537 -29.66 -4.84 -1.87
N ILE A 538 -29.58 -3.76 -1.08
CA ILE A 538 -30.71 -2.83 -0.91
C ILE A 538 -31.07 -2.17 -2.24
N TRP A 539 -30.08 -1.75 -3.03
CA TRP A 539 -30.33 -1.13 -4.33
C TRP A 539 -30.94 -2.12 -5.34
N ASN A 540 -30.52 -3.38 -5.31
CA ASN A 540 -31.15 -4.45 -6.09
C ASN A 540 -32.63 -4.64 -5.69
N ALA A 541 -32.93 -4.69 -4.39
CA ALA A 541 -34.30 -4.77 -3.91
C ALA A 541 -35.16 -3.60 -4.42
N GLN A 542 -34.61 -2.38 -4.39
CA GLN A 542 -35.32 -1.20 -4.93
C GLN A 542 -35.67 -1.35 -6.41
N LYS A 543 -34.81 -2.01 -7.20
CA LYS A 543 -35.05 -2.22 -8.63
C LYS A 543 -36.03 -3.35 -8.91
N ILE A 544 -35.91 -4.47 -8.20
CA ILE A 544 -36.80 -5.64 -8.34
C ILE A 544 -38.25 -5.26 -8.00
N PHE A 545 -38.46 -4.56 -6.89
CA PHE A 545 -39.79 -4.17 -6.44
C PHE A 545 -40.25 -2.79 -6.94
N HIS A 546 -39.50 -2.18 -7.86
CA HIS A 546 -39.80 -0.87 -8.45
C HIS A 546 -40.12 0.22 -7.41
N ILE A 547 -39.29 0.29 -6.35
CA ILE A 547 -39.48 1.22 -5.25
C ILE A 547 -39.34 2.67 -5.75
N ASN A 548 -40.38 3.46 -5.56
CA ASN A 548 -40.37 4.89 -5.83
C ASN A 548 -40.13 5.68 -4.54
N PRO A 549 -38.94 6.29 -4.35
CA PRO A 549 -38.62 7.00 -3.11
C PRO A 549 -39.45 8.27 -2.88
N ARG A 550 -40.24 8.70 -3.87
CA ARG A 550 -41.17 9.84 -3.75
C ARG A 550 -42.46 9.49 -3.01
N LEU A 551 -42.79 8.20 -2.89
CA LEU A 551 -44.00 7.74 -2.22
C LEU A 551 -43.71 7.38 -0.75
N PRO A 552 -44.73 7.44 0.13
CA PRO A 552 -44.60 6.92 1.49
C PRO A 552 -44.44 5.39 1.47
N SER A 553 -43.61 4.88 2.38
CA SER A 553 -43.36 3.45 2.56
C SER A 553 -44.46 2.81 3.42
N ASP A 554 -44.75 1.56 3.09
CA ASP A 554 -45.65 0.65 3.83
C ASP A 554 -44.92 -0.13 4.95
N LEU A 555 -43.60 0.06 5.10
CA LEU A 555 -42.79 -0.72 6.02
C LEU A 555 -42.96 -0.23 7.47
N HIS A 556 -43.52 -1.09 8.31
CA HIS A 556 -43.67 -0.80 9.73
C HIS A 556 -42.30 -0.77 10.45
N PRO A 557 -41.95 0.29 11.19
CA PRO A 557 -40.64 0.40 11.85
C PRO A 557 -40.31 -0.74 12.80
N ILE A 558 -41.31 -1.29 13.51
CA ILE A 558 -41.09 -2.45 14.40
C ILE A 558 -40.60 -3.70 13.65
N LYS A 559 -41.13 -3.91 12.43
CA LYS A 559 -40.75 -5.06 11.59
C LYS A 559 -39.29 -4.99 11.20
N VAL A 560 -38.75 -3.78 11.04
CA VAL A 560 -37.31 -3.56 10.80
C VAL A 560 -36.49 -3.99 12.01
N VAL A 561 -36.86 -3.52 13.21
CA VAL A 561 -36.14 -3.83 14.45
C VAL A 561 -36.17 -5.33 14.76
N GLU A 562 -37.34 -5.96 14.63
CA GLU A 562 -37.53 -7.39 14.86
C GLU A 562 -36.84 -8.23 13.78
N GLY A 563 -36.96 -7.85 12.51
CA GLY A 563 -36.32 -8.55 11.39
C GLY A 563 -34.79 -8.54 11.50
N VAL A 564 -34.18 -7.43 11.92
CA VAL A 564 -32.73 -7.36 12.16
C VAL A 564 -32.32 -8.22 13.38
N LYS A 565 -33.12 -8.21 14.46
CA LYS A 565 -32.88 -9.08 15.63
C LYS A 565 -33.00 -10.56 15.27
N GLU A 566 -33.98 -10.94 14.44
CA GLU A 566 -34.17 -12.31 13.98
C GLU A 566 -33.04 -12.74 13.04
N LEU A 567 -32.70 -11.91 12.06
CA LEU A 567 -31.60 -12.17 11.14
C LEU A 567 -30.27 -12.36 11.91
N SER A 568 -29.97 -11.50 12.87
CA SER A 568 -28.77 -11.64 13.72
C SER A 568 -28.68 -12.99 14.43
N LYS A 569 -29.81 -13.62 14.79
CA LYS A 569 -29.84 -14.98 15.36
C LYS A 569 -29.58 -16.07 14.32
N LYS A 570 -29.96 -15.87 13.06
CA LYS A 570 -29.75 -16.84 11.97
C LYS A 570 -28.32 -16.86 11.44
N LEU A 571 -27.58 -15.74 11.59
CA LEU A 571 -26.20 -15.59 11.15
C LEU A 571 -25.22 -16.31 12.09
N VAL A 572 -25.32 -17.63 12.20
CA VAL A 572 -24.52 -18.46 13.13
C VAL A 572 -23.20 -18.94 12.51
N ILE A 573 -22.11 -18.80 13.26
CA ILE A 573 -20.74 -19.25 12.91
C ILE A 573 -20.20 -20.22 13.97
N VAL A 574 -20.47 -19.94 15.24
CA VAL A 574 -20.20 -20.79 16.40
C VAL A 574 -21.52 -21.39 16.86
N ASN A 575 -21.67 -22.69 16.67
CA ASN A 575 -22.84 -23.42 17.11
C ASN A 575 -22.75 -23.76 18.60
N GLY A 576 -23.86 -23.68 19.33
CA GLY A 576 -23.96 -23.97 20.76
C GLY A 576 -24.88 -23.01 21.50
N ASP A 577 -25.60 -23.51 22.49
CA ASP A 577 -26.54 -22.73 23.32
C ASP A 577 -25.97 -22.39 24.72
N ASP A 578 -24.82 -22.98 25.06
CA ASP A 578 -24.10 -22.66 26.28
C ASP A 578 -23.63 -21.19 26.27
N PRO A 579 -23.50 -20.56 27.46
CA PRO A 579 -23.19 -19.13 27.55
C PRO A 579 -21.83 -18.77 26.91
N LEU A 580 -20.88 -19.72 26.87
CA LEU A 580 -19.57 -19.49 26.27
C LEU A 580 -19.66 -19.45 24.74
N SER A 581 -20.36 -20.40 24.13
CA SER A 581 -20.59 -20.41 22.67
C SER A 581 -21.36 -19.18 22.20
N ARG A 582 -22.36 -18.73 22.97
CA ARG A 582 -23.10 -17.50 22.66
C ARG A 582 -22.20 -16.26 22.68
N GLN A 583 -21.30 -16.17 23.67
CA GLN A 583 -20.32 -15.09 23.71
C GLN A 583 -19.35 -15.13 22.53
N ALA A 584 -18.87 -16.33 22.16
CA ALA A 584 -17.98 -16.50 21.02
C ALA A 584 -18.67 -16.14 19.69
N GLN A 585 -19.95 -16.49 19.54
CA GLN A 585 -20.76 -16.15 18.38
C GLN A 585 -20.98 -14.63 18.24
N GLU A 586 -21.31 -13.96 19.35
CA GLU A 586 -21.47 -12.51 19.38
C GLU A 586 -20.18 -11.82 18.95
N ASN A 587 -19.04 -12.25 19.46
CA ASN A 587 -17.73 -11.70 19.12
C ASN A 587 -17.36 -11.93 17.65
N ALA A 588 -17.53 -13.15 17.14
CA ALA A 588 -17.18 -13.51 15.76
C ALA A 588 -17.98 -12.71 14.71
N THR A 589 -19.23 -12.37 15.03
CA THR A 589 -20.13 -11.62 14.12
C THR A 589 -20.32 -10.16 14.53
N LEU A 590 -19.56 -9.66 15.52
CA LEU A 590 -19.75 -8.33 16.11
C LEU A 590 -19.71 -7.23 15.06
N LEU A 591 -18.64 -7.19 14.25
CA LEU A 591 -18.46 -6.15 13.24
C LEU A 591 -19.54 -6.18 12.16
N PHE A 592 -19.92 -7.39 11.70
CA PHE A 592 -20.98 -7.55 10.71
C PHE A 592 -22.34 -7.15 11.27
N ASN A 593 -22.67 -7.53 12.51
CA ASN A 593 -23.90 -7.13 13.18
C ASN A 593 -24.00 -5.61 13.39
N ILE A 594 -22.91 -4.94 13.75
CA ILE A 594 -22.88 -3.47 13.83
C ILE A 594 -23.12 -2.85 12.45
N HIS A 595 -22.49 -3.40 11.40
CA HIS A 595 -22.72 -2.92 10.04
C HIS A 595 -24.16 -3.14 9.56
N LEU A 596 -24.74 -4.30 9.88
CA LEU A 596 -26.11 -4.68 9.59
C LEU A 596 -27.09 -3.73 10.28
N ARG A 597 -26.98 -3.55 11.62
CA ARG A 597 -27.82 -2.63 12.40
C ARG A 597 -27.73 -1.20 11.90
N SER A 598 -26.51 -0.73 11.59
CA SER A 598 -26.33 0.64 11.10
C SER A 598 -26.83 0.89 9.68
N THR A 599 -26.95 -0.16 8.87
CA THR A 599 -27.45 -0.03 7.50
C THR A 599 -28.95 -0.24 7.42
N LEU A 600 -29.47 -1.25 8.13
CA LEU A 600 -30.88 -1.62 8.20
C LEU A 600 -31.61 -0.98 9.40
N CYS A 601 -31.23 0.22 9.83
CA CYS A 601 -31.96 0.89 10.90
C CYS A 601 -33.32 1.41 10.42
N SER A 602 -34.28 1.47 11.35
CA SER A 602 -35.65 1.94 11.10
C SER A 602 -35.71 3.27 10.34
N ARG A 603 -34.88 4.24 10.76
CA ARG A 603 -34.83 5.58 10.15
C ARG A 603 -34.35 5.56 8.70
N ARG A 604 -33.28 4.81 8.40
CA ARG A 604 -32.72 4.76 7.04
C ARG A 604 -33.61 3.99 6.09
N MET A 605 -34.24 2.92 6.56
CA MET A 605 -35.22 2.17 5.76
C MET A 605 -36.44 3.04 5.42
N ALA A 606 -36.95 3.83 6.37
CA ALA A 606 -38.09 4.72 6.15
C ALA A 606 -37.76 5.99 5.33
N GLU A 607 -36.57 6.58 5.47
CA GLU A 607 -36.25 7.86 4.82
C GLU A 607 -35.38 7.76 3.58
N GLU A 608 -34.26 7.02 3.66
CA GLU A 608 -33.26 6.96 2.60
C GLU A 608 -33.64 5.93 1.53
N PHE A 609 -33.95 4.71 1.96
CA PHE A 609 -34.12 3.58 1.03
C PHE A 609 -35.58 3.33 0.64
N ARG A 610 -36.54 3.69 1.50
CA ARG A 610 -37.98 3.64 1.21
C ARG A 610 -38.50 2.25 0.81
N LEU A 611 -37.93 1.18 1.38
CA LEU A 611 -38.34 -0.19 1.07
C LEU A 611 -39.78 -0.46 1.52
N SER A 612 -40.49 -1.36 0.85
CA SER A 612 -41.78 -1.91 1.29
C SER A 612 -41.60 -3.09 2.25
N GLY A 613 -42.70 -3.55 2.87
CA GLY A 613 -42.69 -4.76 3.71
C GLY A 613 -42.18 -5.99 2.98
N GLU A 614 -42.61 -6.21 1.74
CA GLU A 614 -42.21 -7.34 0.90
C GLU A 614 -40.74 -7.25 0.48
N ALA A 615 -40.30 -6.06 0.05
CA ALA A 615 -38.91 -5.83 -0.35
C ALA A 615 -37.93 -6.03 0.82
N PHE A 616 -38.37 -5.69 2.04
CA PHE A 616 -37.59 -5.91 3.24
C PHE A 616 -37.48 -7.40 3.61
N ASP A 617 -38.57 -8.16 3.50
CA ASP A 617 -38.55 -9.61 3.76
C ASP A 617 -37.63 -10.35 2.77
N TRP A 618 -37.69 -9.96 1.49
CA TRP A 618 -36.78 -10.47 0.46
C TRP A 618 -35.31 -10.15 0.80
N LEU A 619 -35.03 -8.91 1.24
CA LEU A 619 -33.68 -8.49 1.61
C LEU A 619 -33.12 -9.31 2.77
N LEU A 620 -33.92 -9.59 3.81
CA LEU A 620 -33.47 -10.41 4.94
C LEU A 620 -33.10 -11.83 4.49
N GLY A 621 -33.93 -12.45 3.65
CA GLY A 621 -33.67 -13.79 3.10
C GLY A 621 -32.42 -13.84 2.22
N GLU A 622 -32.19 -12.81 1.40
CA GLU A 622 -31.00 -12.74 0.55
C GLU A 622 -29.72 -12.54 1.37
N ILE A 623 -29.76 -11.72 2.45
CA ILE A 623 -28.60 -11.53 3.34
C ILE A 623 -28.22 -12.85 4.01
N GLU A 624 -29.20 -13.60 4.52
CA GLU A 624 -28.99 -14.91 5.14
C GLU A 624 -28.35 -15.89 4.14
N SER A 625 -28.92 -16.01 2.94
CA SER A 625 -28.43 -16.90 1.89
C SER A 625 -26.98 -16.58 1.50
N LYS A 626 -26.67 -15.30 1.23
CA LYS A 626 -25.33 -14.86 0.84
C LYS A 626 -24.31 -14.98 1.97
N PHE A 627 -24.73 -14.77 3.22
CA PHE A 627 -23.85 -14.94 4.37
C PHE A 627 -23.47 -16.41 4.56
N ASN A 628 -24.44 -17.33 4.44
CA ASN A 628 -24.17 -18.77 4.52
C ASN A 628 -23.24 -19.26 3.40
N GLN A 629 -23.34 -18.68 2.19
CA GLN A 629 -22.40 -18.94 1.09
C GLN A 629 -20.99 -18.38 1.36
N ALA A 630 -20.84 -17.39 2.24
CA ALA A 630 -19.57 -16.79 2.59
C ALA A 630 -18.83 -17.53 3.72
N ILE A 631 -19.43 -18.55 4.34
CA ILE A 631 -18.78 -19.34 5.38
C ILE A 631 -17.62 -20.14 4.77
N ALA A 632 -16.47 -20.16 5.45
CA ALA A 632 -15.32 -20.93 5.01
C ALA A 632 -15.62 -22.44 5.01
N HIS A 633 -15.31 -23.10 3.89
CA HIS A 633 -15.58 -24.52 3.75
C HIS A 633 -14.62 -25.37 4.61
N PRO A 634 -15.13 -26.26 5.48
CA PRO A 634 -14.29 -27.20 6.18
C PRO A 634 -13.51 -28.11 5.22
N GLY A 635 -12.25 -28.39 5.54
CA GLY A 635 -11.35 -29.14 4.66
C GLY A 635 -10.46 -28.24 3.80
N GLU A 636 -10.65 -26.93 3.80
CA GLU A 636 -9.79 -26.01 3.07
C GLU A 636 -8.35 -26.02 3.62
N MET A 637 -7.38 -26.21 2.71
CA MET A 637 -5.94 -26.21 2.98
C MET A 637 -5.40 -24.76 3.11
N VAL A 638 -5.91 -24.05 4.12
CA VAL A 638 -5.66 -22.63 4.35
C VAL A 638 -4.17 -22.29 4.47
N GLY A 639 -3.35 -23.17 5.05
CA GLY A 639 -1.94 -22.88 5.25
C GLY A 639 -1.15 -22.74 3.94
N ALA A 640 -1.42 -23.62 2.96
CA ALA A 640 -0.84 -23.50 1.62
C ALA A 640 -1.36 -22.25 0.89
N LEU A 641 -2.66 -21.95 1.04
CA LEU A 641 -3.27 -20.75 0.46
C LEU A 641 -2.67 -19.46 1.03
N ALA A 642 -2.48 -19.38 2.34
CA ALA A 642 -1.87 -18.25 3.02
C ALA A 642 -0.39 -18.08 2.63
N ALA A 643 0.36 -19.18 2.53
CA ALA A 643 1.74 -19.17 2.05
C ALA A 643 1.86 -18.56 0.66
N GLN A 644 1.02 -19.02 -0.28
CA GLN A 644 0.99 -18.52 -1.64
C GLN A 644 0.53 -17.06 -1.71
N SER A 645 -0.49 -16.71 -0.94
CA SER A 645 -1.07 -15.36 -0.89
C SER A 645 -0.07 -14.31 -0.39
N LEU A 646 0.88 -14.72 0.48
CA LEU A 646 1.96 -13.87 0.97
C LEU A 646 3.16 -13.82 0.02
N GLY A 647 3.52 -14.95 -0.61
CA GLY A 647 4.71 -15.02 -1.45
C GLY A 647 4.53 -14.52 -2.88
N GLU A 648 3.34 -14.59 -3.47
CA GLU A 648 3.07 -14.01 -4.79
C GLU A 648 3.32 -12.49 -4.80
N PRO A 649 2.80 -11.67 -3.86
CA PRO A 649 3.09 -10.24 -3.82
C PRO A 649 4.55 -9.97 -3.51
N ALA A 650 5.23 -10.86 -2.79
CA ALA A 650 6.66 -10.73 -2.54
C ALA A 650 7.46 -10.81 -3.84
N THR A 651 6.98 -11.53 -4.86
CA THR A 651 7.61 -11.53 -6.20
C THR A 651 7.41 -10.19 -6.91
N GLN A 652 6.29 -9.49 -6.69
CA GLN A 652 5.99 -8.19 -7.29
C GLN A 652 6.63 -7.00 -6.54
N MET A 653 6.71 -7.06 -5.20
CA MET A 653 7.32 -6.01 -4.36
C MET A 653 8.80 -5.78 -4.67
N THR A 654 9.44 -6.76 -5.31
CA THR A 654 10.82 -6.70 -5.79
C THR A 654 11.06 -5.51 -6.71
N LEU A 655 10.14 -5.22 -7.63
CA LEU A 655 10.32 -4.24 -8.70
C LEU A 655 10.06 -2.78 -8.26
N ASN A 656 9.27 -2.56 -7.21
CA ASN A 656 8.73 -1.23 -6.87
C ASN A 656 9.42 -0.49 -5.71
N THR A 657 10.48 -1.07 -5.11
CA THR A 657 11.03 -0.56 -3.83
C THR A 657 11.68 0.83 -3.94
N PHE A 658 12.12 1.25 -5.13
CA PHE A 658 12.90 2.49 -5.32
C PHE A 658 12.07 3.75 -5.66
N HIS A 659 10.74 3.66 -5.71
CA HIS A 659 9.90 4.80 -6.10
C HIS A 659 9.44 5.72 -4.95
N TYR A 660 9.71 5.37 -3.68
CA TYR A 660 9.43 6.23 -2.52
C TYR A 660 10.60 7.18 -2.23
N ALA A 661 10.85 8.15 -3.12
CA ALA A 661 11.78 9.24 -2.88
C ALA A 661 11.10 10.35 -2.04
N GLY A 662 11.67 10.73 -0.88
CA GLY A 662 11.18 11.91 -0.14
C GLY A 662 11.37 11.94 1.38
N VAL A 663 11.82 10.85 2.03
CA VAL A 663 12.04 10.84 3.50
C VAL A 663 13.45 10.35 3.84
N SER A 664 14.31 11.27 4.28
CA SER A 664 15.78 11.19 4.28
C SER A 664 16.46 10.10 5.13
N ALA A 665 15.74 9.31 5.93
CA ALA A 665 16.40 8.38 6.88
C ALA A 665 15.73 7.01 7.14
N LYS A 666 14.46 6.78 6.75
CA LYS A 666 13.67 5.62 7.24
C LYS A 666 13.40 4.48 6.25
N ASN A 667 13.90 4.54 5.01
CA ASN A 667 13.44 3.64 3.94
C ASN A 667 14.43 2.52 3.51
N VAL A 668 15.49 2.23 4.26
CA VAL A 668 16.66 1.49 3.71
C VAL A 668 16.52 -0.05 3.76
N THR A 669 15.44 -0.63 4.33
CA THR A 669 15.10 -2.06 4.07
C THR A 669 13.59 -2.27 3.89
N LEU A 670 13.14 -2.09 2.65
CA LEU A 670 11.79 -2.46 2.22
C LEU A 670 11.86 -3.60 1.20
N GLY A 671 10.72 -4.27 0.96
CA GLY A 671 10.63 -5.37 0.00
C GLY A 671 11.24 -6.69 0.50
N VAL A 672 11.83 -7.46 -0.42
CA VAL A 672 12.30 -8.84 -0.17
C VAL A 672 13.35 -8.96 0.95
N PRO A 673 14.37 -8.09 1.07
CA PRO A 673 15.34 -8.18 2.16
C PRO A 673 14.67 -8.10 3.53
N ARG A 674 13.64 -7.25 3.67
CA ARG A 674 12.90 -7.11 4.92
C ARG A 674 12.06 -8.34 5.23
N LEU A 675 11.40 -8.90 4.22
CA LEU A 675 10.64 -10.14 4.36
C LEU A 675 11.55 -11.29 4.81
N LYS A 676 12.77 -11.38 4.26
CA LYS A 676 13.78 -12.37 4.66
C LYS A 676 14.20 -12.19 6.12
N GLU A 677 14.44 -10.96 6.57
CA GLU A 677 14.78 -10.66 7.97
C GLU A 677 13.67 -11.09 8.94
N LEU A 678 12.41 -10.81 8.60
CA LEU A 678 11.23 -11.12 9.41
C LEU A 678 10.99 -12.62 9.50
N ILE A 679 11.00 -13.33 8.38
CA ILE A 679 10.81 -14.80 8.37
C ILE A 679 11.96 -15.51 9.09
N ASN A 680 13.19 -14.99 8.99
CA ASN A 680 14.34 -15.57 9.69
C ASN A 680 14.42 -15.18 11.17
N ILE A 681 13.61 -14.22 11.65
CA ILE A 681 13.70 -13.65 13.00
C ILE A 681 15.15 -13.27 13.31
N SER A 682 15.73 -12.42 12.44
CA SER A 682 17.16 -12.09 12.51
C SER A 682 17.48 -11.26 13.76
N LYS A 683 18.44 -11.72 14.58
CA LYS A 683 18.83 -11.04 15.84
C LYS A 683 19.34 -9.61 15.62
N LYS A 684 20.02 -9.36 14.49
CA LYS A 684 20.56 -8.04 14.11
C LYS A 684 19.92 -7.61 12.78
N PRO A 685 18.74 -6.96 12.80
CA PRO A 685 18.15 -6.41 11.58
C PRO A 685 19.03 -5.28 11.02
N LYS A 686 19.03 -5.06 9.71
CA LYS A 686 19.88 -4.05 9.07
C LYS A 686 19.53 -2.62 9.49
N THR A 687 18.24 -2.32 9.62
CA THR A 687 17.76 -0.98 10.00
C THR A 687 16.79 -1.07 11.17
N PRO A 688 17.28 -1.23 12.42
CA PRO A 688 16.43 -1.13 13.58
C PRO A 688 15.90 0.29 13.71
N SER A 689 14.59 0.44 13.92
CA SER A 689 13.95 1.74 14.07
C SER A 689 12.91 1.70 15.18
N LEU A 690 12.81 2.79 15.94
CA LEU A 690 11.82 2.96 16.99
C LEU A 690 11.08 4.28 16.77
N THR A 691 9.75 4.23 16.70
CA THR A 691 8.90 5.43 16.63
C THR A 691 8.47 5.80 18.04
N VAL A 692 8.97 6.92 18.55
CA VAL A 692 8.61 7.45 19.88
C VAL A 692 7.48 8.46 19.71
N PHE A 693 6.34 8.22 20.36
CA PHE A 693 5.27 9.20 20.46
C PHE A 693 5.45 10.07 21.71
N LEU A 694 5.22 11.37 21.57
CA LEU A 694 5.28 12.32 22.68
C LEU A 694 3.87 12.58 23.22
N LEU A 695 3.79 12.94 24.50
CA LEU A 695 2.53 13.25 25.19
C LEU A 695 2.52 14.71 25.67
N GLY A 696 1.34 15.20 26.04
CA GLY A 696 1.15 16.53 26.62
C GLY A 696 1.56 17.66 25.68
N GLN A 697 2.22 18.68 26.22
CA GLN A 697 2.65 19.85 25.44
C GLN A 697 3.77 19.50 24.43
N SER A 698 4.65 18.55 24.76
CA SER A 698 5.75 18.13 23.88
C SER A 698 5.26 17.46 22.58
N ALA A 699 4.00 17.00 22.54
CA ALA A 699 3.38 16.50 21.31
C ALA A 699 3.00 17.61 20.32
N ARG A 700 2.85 18.86 20.80
CA ARG A 700 2.42 20.02 20.02
C ARG A 700 3.52 21.06 19.82
N ASP A 701 4.48 21.11 20.74
CA ASP A 701 5.54 22.11 20.79
C ASP A 701 6.89 21.51 20.35
N ALA A 702 7.49 22.12 19.33
CA ALA A 702 8.73 21.65 18.73
C ALA A 702 9.95 21.82 19.65
N GLU A 703 10.01 22.88 20.46
CA GLU A 703 11.15 23.11 21.38
C GLU A 703 11.21 22.03 22.46
N ARG A 704 10.07 21.71 23.07
CA ARG A 704 10.00 20.62 24.06
C ARG A 704 10.20 19.25 23.46
N ALA A 705 9.80 19.05 22.20
CA ALA A 705 10.13 17.83 21.47
C ALA A 705 11.65 17.70 21.26
N LYS A 706 12.33 18.82 20.99
CA LYS A 706 13.79 18.89 20.86
C LYS A 706 14.49 18.56 22.18
N ASP A 707 13.98 19.03 23.31
CA ASP A 707 14.55 18.69 24.63
C ASP A 707 14.52 17.17 24.90
N ILE A 708 13.45 16.50 24.51
CA ILE A 708 13.35 15.02 24.61
C ILE A 708 14.31 14.34 23.62
N LEU A 709 14.44 14.89 22.41
CA LEU A 709 15.38 14.40 21.42
C LEU A 709 16.82 14.43 21.94
N CYS A 710 17.26 15.54 22.54
CA CYS A 710 18.60 15.67 23.11
C CYS A 710 18.87 14.64 24.22
N ARG A 711 17.86 14.29 25.01
CA ARG A 711 17.97 13.28 26.09
C ARG A 711 18.05 11.84 25.58
N LEU A 712 17.39 11.54 24.45
CA LEU A 712 17.37 10.20 23.87
C LEU A 712 18.54 9.95 22.91
N GLU A 713 19.01 10.99 22.22
CA GLU A 713 20.08 10.86 21.26
C GLU A 713 21.41 10.53 21.96
N HIS A 714 22.01 9.41 21.58
CA HIS A 714 23.29 9.00 22.13
C HIS A 714 24.41 9.95 21.69
N THR A 715 24.83 10.78 22.64
CA THR A 715 25.91 11.77 22.47
C THR A 715 27.14 11.28 23.23
N THR A 716 28.20 10.95 22.50
CA THR A 716 29.50 10.62 23.08
C THR A 716 30.36 11.88 23.19
N LEU A 717 31.29 11.93 24.15
CA LEU A 717 32.26 13.03 24.26
C LEU A 717 32.99 13.31 22.93
N ARG A 718 33.31 12.26 22.17
CA ARG A 718 33.90 12.37 20.81
C ARG A 718 33.11 13.27 19.84
N LYS A 719 31.79 13.34 19.94
CA LYS A 719 30.96 14.15 19.02
C LYS A 719 31.00 15.63 19.36
N VAL A 720 31.29 15.98 20.61
CA VAL A 720 31.35 17.36 21.10
C VAL A 720 32.77 17.88 21.19
N THR A 721 33.76 16.99 21.27
CA THR A 721 35.19 17.34 21.28
C THR A 721 35.67 17.71 19.88
N ALA A 722 36.21 18.93 19.75
CA ALA A 722 36.91 19.40 18.57
C ALA A 722 38.35 18.88 18.50
N ASN A 723 39.08 18.94 19.62
CA ASN A 723 40.48 18.55 19.70
C ASN A 723 40.85 18.02 21.11
N THR A 724 41.87 17.16 21.18
CA THR A 724 42.46 16.68 22.43
C THR A 724 43.97 16.74 22.35
N ALA A 725 44.62 17.38 23.32
CA ALA A 725 46.07 17.48 23.41
C ALA A 725 46.56 17.18 24.83
N ILE A 726 47.70 16.49 24.93
CA ILE A 726 48.36 16.22 26.21
C ILE A 726 49.54 17.17 26.33
N TYR A 727 49.58 17.92 27.43
CA TYR A 727 50.66 18.81 27.77
C TYR A 727 51.38 18.31 29.01
N TYR A 728 52.69 18.57 29.07
CA TYR A 728 53.43 18.49 30.31
C TYR A 728 53.43 19.87 30.94
N ASP A 729 52.67 20.03 32.02
CA ASP A 729 52.44 21.32 32.66
C ASP A 729 52.71 21.16 34.18
N PRO A 730 53.95 21.43 34.62
CA PRO A 730 54.47 21.00 35.91
C PRO A 730 53.93 21.78 37.11
N ASN A 731 53.50 23.03 36.93
CA ASN A 731 52.87 23.81 37.98
C ASN A 731 51.39 24.07 37.65
N PRO A 732 50.44 23.49 38.42
CA PRO A 732 49.01 23.69 38.18
C PRO A 732 48.55 25.17 38.17
N GLN A 733 49.24 26.05 38.90
CA GLN A 733 48.91 27.47 39.04
C GLN A 733 49.49 28.35 37.92
N SER A 734 50.60 27.93 37.30
CA SER A 734 51.24 28.65 36.19
C SER A 734 51.34 27.72 34.99
N THR A 735 50.32 27.81 34.12
CA THR A 735 50.17 26.92 32.98
C THR A 735 51.10 27.33 31.84
N VAL A 736 51.63 26.34 31.13
CA VAL A 736 52.37 26.55 29.87
C VAL A 736 51.47 27.10 28.74
N VAL A 737 50.15 26.96 28.87
CA VAL A 737 49.18 27.41 27.86
C VAL A 737 48.76 28.85 28.13
N ALA A 738 49.29 29.79 27.35
CA ALA A 738 49.05 31.23 27.53
C ALA A 738 47.56 31.62 27.47
N GLU A 739 46.78 30.98 26.59
CA GLU A 739 45.33 31.24 26.46
C GLU A 739 44.51 30.76 27.67
N ASP A 740 45.04 29.82 28.46
CA ASP A 740 44.35 29.30 29.64
C ASP A 740 44.81 29.97 30.96
N GLN A 741 45.85 30.80 30.91
CA GLN A 741 46.56 31.32 32.09
C GLN A 741 45.67 32.14 33.02
N GLU A 742 44.83 33.01 32.45
CA GLU A 742 44.00 33.94 33.23
C GLU A 742 42.94 33.21 34.07
N TRP A 743 42.19 32.29 33.46
CA TRP A 743 41.10 31.60 34.16
C TRP A 743 41.58 30.50 35.11
N VAL A 744 42.70 29.84 34.79
CA VAL A 744 43.30 28.82 35.66
C VAL A 744 43.83 29.46 36.95
N ASN A 745 44.47 30.63 36.84
CA ASN A 745 45.01 31.33 38.00
C ASN A 745 43.88 31.75 38.95
N VAL A 746 42.79 32.30 38.42
CA VAL A 746 41.58 32.67 39.19
C VAL A 746 40.93 31.45 39.85
N TYR A 747 40.88 30.29 39.18
CA TYR A 747 40.27 29.08 39.73
C TYR A 747 41.03 28.55 40.96
N TYR A 748 42.37 28.60 40.94
CA TYR A 748 43.21 28.12 42.04
C TYR A 748 43.54 29.19 43.10
N GLU A 749 43.05 30.43 42.96
CA GLU A 749 43.10 31.46 44.00
C GLU A 749 42.13 31.18 45.16
N MET A 750 41.14 30.29 44.97
CA MET A 750 40.28 29.82 46.07
C MET A 750 40.98 28.70 46.88
N PRO A 751 41.08 28.80 48.21
CA PRO A 751 41.96 27.97 49.06
C PRO A 751 41.47 26.54 49.34
N ASP A 752 40.56 26.01 48.52
CA ASP A 752 39.76 24.83 48.86
C ASP A 752 40.30 23.50 48.27
N PHE A 753 41.47 23.52 47.59
CA PHE A 753 42.01 22.34 46.90
C PHE A 753 43.53 22.15 47.05
N ASP A 754 43.96 20.95 47.41
CA ASP A 754 45.39 20.62 47.58
C ASP A 754 46.05 20.32 46.22
N VAL A 755 46.73 21.32 45.68
CA VAL A 755 47.44 21.26 44.39
C VAL A 755 48.68 20.35 44.39
N ALA A 756 49.16 19.92 45.57
CA ALA A 756 50.34 19.05 45.68
C ALA A 756 50.05 17.59 45.26
N ARG A 757 48.78 17.21 45.17
CA ARG A 757 48.32 15.85 44.86
C ARG A 757 48.04 15.60 43.38
N ILE A 758 48.38 16.54 42.50
CA ILE A 758 47.97 16.50 41.09
C ILE A 758 49.13 16.06 40.18
N SER A 759 48.86 15.24 39.17
CA SER A 759 49.85 14.84 38.16
C SER A 759 50.35 16.01 37.29
N PRO A 760 51.67 16.10 36.99
CA PRO A 760 52.25 17.07 36.05
C PRO A 760 51.78 16.91 34.58
N TRP A 761 51.15 15.79 34.24
CA TRP A 761 50.56 15.59 32.91
C TRP A 761 49.13 16.13 32.85
N LEU A 762 48.87 16.99 31.86
CA LEU A 762 47.58 17.62 31.59
C LEU A 762 46.97 17.03 30.32
N LEU A 763 45.71 16.61 30.39
CA LEU A 763 44.90 16.41 29.19
C LEU A 763 43.99 17.63 28.99
N ARG A 764 44.20 18.35 27.88
CA ARG A 764 43.39 19.49 27.47
C ARG A 764 42.46 19.08 26.33
N VAL A 765 41.16 19.28 26.53
CA VAL A 765 40.09 18.97 25.59
C VAL A 765 39.44 20.26 25.15
N GLU A 766 39.38 20.51 23.86
CA GLU A 766 38.66 21.63 23.26
C GLU A 766 37.32 21.13 22.72
N LEU A 767 36.22 21.80 23.09
CA LEU A 767 34.86 21.43 22.69
C LEU A 767 34.33 22.37 21.61
N ASP A 768 33.54 21.81 20.68
CA ASP A 768 32.90 22.58 19.61
C ASP A 768 31.59 23.22 20.11
N ARG A 769 31.57 24.56 20.11
CA ARG A 769 30.40 25.37 20.47
C ARG A 769 29.14 24.99 19.70
N LYS A 770 29.25 24.68 18.39
CA LYS A 770 28.08 24.38 17.56
C LYS A 770 27.35 23.13 18.06
N HIS A 771 28.11 22.07 18.35
CA HIS A 771 27.56 20.81 18.86
C HIS A 771 27.05 20.95 20.31
N MET A 772 27.67 21.81 21.12
CA MET A 772 27.22 22.13 22.48
C MET A 772 25.85 22.83 22.46
N THR A 773 25.68 23.84 21.60
CA THR A 773 24.41 24.57 21.45
C THR A 773 23.30 23.70 20.86
N ASP A 774 23.59 22.94 19.80
CA ASP A 774 22.59 22.08 19.13
C ASP A 774 21.99 21.04 20.08
N ARG A 775 22.78 20.55 21.02
CA ARG A 775 22.40 19.51 22.00
C ARG A 775 22.01 20.07 23.37
N LYS A 776 22.02 21.40 23.56
CA LYS A 776 21.74 22.09 24.83
C LYS A 776 22.57 21.54 26.01
N LEU A 777 23.88 21.36 25.81
CA LEU A 777 24.83 20.88 26.82
C LEU A 777 25.55 22.06 27.48
N THR A 778 25.89 21.93 28.77
CA THR A 778 26.74 22.88 29.51
C THR A 778 28.04 22.22 29.96
N MET A 779 29.11 23.00 30.17
CA MET A 779 30.41 22.47 30.61
C MET A 779 30.32 21.77 31.97
N GLU A 780 29.50 22.29 32.87
CA GLU A 780 29.23 21.71 34.21
C GLU A 780 28.72 20.27 34.11
N GLN A 781 27.74 20.02 33.23
CA GLN A 781 27.17 18.68 33.03
C GLN A 781 28.21 17.68 32.52
N ILE A 782 29.15 18.14 31.69
CA ILE A 782 30.22 17.29 31.15
C ILE A 782 31.22 16.95 32.26
N ALA A 783 31.69 17.93 33.02
CA ALA A 783 32.63 17.73 34.11
C ALA A 783 32.05 16.81 35.19
N GLU A 784 30.79 17.01 35.58
CA GLU A 784 30.09 16.16 36.55
C GLU A 784 30.05 14.70 36.08
N LYS A 785 29.77 14.44 34.80
CA LYS A 785 29.71 13.07 34.26
C LYS A 785 31.08 12.41 34.16
N ILE A 786 32.15 13.17 33.92
CA ILE A 786 33.52 12.63 33.91
C ILE A 786 33.93 12.25 35.34
N ASN A 787 33.74 13.15 36.31
CA ASN A 787 34.04 12.87 37.71
C ASN A 787 33.19 11.71 38.26
N ALA A 788 31.90 11.63 37.91
CA ALA A 788 31.05 10.51 38.31
C ALA A 788 31.47 9.17 37.67
N GLY A 789 32.04 9.19 36.46
CA GLY A 789 32.46 7.99 35.74
C GLY A 789 33.80 7.43 36.20
N PHE A 790 34.76 8.29 36.51
CA PHE A 790 36.12 7.91 36.92
C PHE A 790 36.39 8.06 38.42
N GLY A 791 35.45 8.61 39.19
CA GLY A 791 35.61 8.86 40.62
C GLY A 791 36.51 10.06 40.90
N ASP A 792 37.01 10.13 42.14
CA ASP A 792 37.90 11.19 42.63
C ASP A 792 39.35 11.06 42.11
N ASP A 793 39.62 10.05 41.27
CA ASP A 793 40.93 9.80 40.66
C ASP A 793 41.26 10.81 39.54
N LEU A 794 40.25 11.52 39.02
CA LEU A 794 40.42 12.57 38.01
C LEU A 794 39.82 13.88 38.52
N ASN A 795 40.58 14.96 38.36
CA ASN A 795 40.08 16.32 38.55
C ASN A 795 39.85 16.98 37.20
N CYS A 796 38.65 17.55 37.02
CA CYS A 796 38.25 18.27 35.81
C CYS A 796 38.03 19.75 36.13
N ILE A 797 38.78 20.64 35.48
CA ILE A 797 38.56 22.08 35.51
C ILE A 797 38.13 22.54 34.12
N PHE A 798 37.20 23.48 34.05
CA PHE A 798 36.65 23.99 32.79
C PHE A 798 36.50 25.50 32.86
N ASN A 799 36.44 26.14 31.70
CA ASN A 799 36.15 27.56 31.59
C ASN A 799 34.65 27.83 31.36
N ASP A 800 34.24 29.09 31.56
CA ASP A 800 32.85 29.51 31.40
C ASP A 800 32.38 29.38 29.94
N ASP A 801 31.10 29.09 29.74
CA ASP A 801 30.45 28.90 28.43
C ASP A 801 30.55 30.17 27.55
N ASN A 802 30.84 31.33 28.15
CA ASN A 802 31.05 32.60 27.48
C ASN A 802 32.44 32.74 26.81
N ALA A 803 33.44 31.97 27.23
CA ALA A 803 34.84 32.09 26.78
C ALA A 803 35.03 31.59 25.35
N GLU A 804 35.75 32.35 24.50
CA GLU A 804 35.85 32.15 23.04
C GLU A 804 36.04 30.68 22.61
N LYS A 805 36.92 29.96 23.30
CA LYS A 805 37.08 28.51 23.18
C LYS A 805 36.51 27.82 24.41
N LEU A 806 35.77 26.74 24.23
CA LEU A 806 35.32 25.89 25.33
C LEU A 806 36.40 24.86 25.64
N VAL A 807 36.99 24.93 26.82
CA VAL A 807 38.18 24.16 27.21
C VAL A 807 37.92 23.44 28.52
N LEU A 808 38.24 22.15 28.52
CA LEU A 808 38.18 21.29 29.68
C LEU A 808 39.57 20.66 29.91
N ARG A 809 40.10 20.84 31.11
CA ARG A 809 41.43 20.37 31.54
C ARG A 809 41.24 19.26 32.56
N ILE A 810 41.85 18.11 32.30
CA ILE A 810 41.76 16.92 33.14
C ILE A 810 43.15 16.60 33.68
N ARG A 811 43.21 16.34 34.98
CA ARG A 811 44.40 15.89 35.70
C ARG A 811 44.09 14.64 36.50
N ILE A 812 45.11 13.83 36.74
CA ILE A 812 45.01 12.67 37.63
C ILE A 812 45.32 13.12 39.05
N MET A 813 44.51 12.68 40.01
CA MET A 813 44.74 12.84 41.44
C MET A 813 45.57 11.67 41.96
N ASN A 814 46.72 11.95 42.55
CA ASN A 814 47.53 10.97 43.27
C ASN A 814 46.97 10.82 44.69
N SER A 815 46.61 9.59 45.09
CA SER A 815 46.32 9.28 46.48
C SER A 815 47.61 9.23 47.30
N ASP A 816 47.57 9.65 48.57
CA ASP A 816 48.68 9.47 49.50
C ASP A 816 49.19 8.02 49.50
N GLU A 817 50.52 7.87 49.48
CA GLU A 817 51.21 6.60 49.60
C GLU A 817 50.78 5.86 50.88
N ASN A 818 49.83 4.90 50.80
CA ASN A 818 49.65 3.87 51.84
C ASN A 818 48.81 2.63 51.44
N LYS A 819 48.89 2.18 50.18
CA LYS A 819 48.36 0.85 49.79
C LYS A 819 49.37 -0.11 49.16
N MET A 820 50.66 0.25 49.08
CA MET A 820 51.71 -0.63 48.51
C MET A 820 52.64 -1.28 49.55
N GLN A 821 52.37 -1.17 50.86
CA GLN A 821 53.22 -1.74 51.92
C GLN A 821 52.47 -2.62 52.94
N GLU A 822 51.52 -3.45 52.52
CA GLU A 822 51.15 -4.64 53.31
C GLU A 822 50.93 -5.82 52.36
N VAL A 823 52.02 -6.55 52.09
CA VAL A 823 52.17 -8.02 52.13
C VAL A 823 53.56 -8.33 51.53
N ARG A 824 54.61 -8.03 52.29
CA ARG A 824 55.93 -8.65 52.12
C ARG A 824 56.55 -8.90 53.49
N ARG A 825 56.42 -10.15 53.98
CA ARG A 825 57.35 -10.86 54.87
C ARG A 825 56.80 -12.27 55.16
N PRO A 826 57.64 -13.23 55.57
CA PRO A 826 58.54 -14.02 54.74
C PRO A 826 58.14 -15.51 54.76
N GLY A 827 58.81 -16.33 53.93
CA GLY A 827 58.48 -17.74 53.75
C GLY A 827 58.61 -18.62 55.00
N GLY A 828 57.94 -19.78 54.93
CA GLY A 828 58.15 -20.88 55.87
C GLY A 828 57.02 -21.92 55.90
N SER A 829 57.22 -23.00 55.14
CA SER A 829 56.69 -24.38 55.31
C SER A 829 55.18 -24.67 55.25
N GLY A 830 54.81 -25.57 54.33
CA GLY A 830 53.76 -26.57 54.62
C GLY A 830 52.73 -26.85 53.52
N THR A 831 53.04 -27.81 52.65
CA THR A 831 52.13 -28.77 51.98
C THR A 831 51.10 -28.30 50.92
N ALA A 832 51.36 -28.73 49.67
CA ALA A 832 50.41 -28.94 48.57
C ALA A 832 49.48 -30.17 48.87
N PRO A 833 48.39 -30.49 48.11
CA PRO A 833 48.35 -30.57 46.63
C PRO A 833 47.01 -30.21 45.93
N GLY A 834 47.03 -30.14 44.59
CA GLY A 834 45.81 -30.37 43.77
C GLY A 834 45.53 -29.38 42.65
N SER A 835 46.34 -29.43 41.59
CA SER A 835 46.12 -28.79 40.28
C SER A 835 44.99 -29.45 39.48
N LEU A 836 44.23 -28.66 38.71
CA LEU A 836 43.81 -28.92 37.32
C LEU A 836 43.24 -27.64 36.67
N SER A 837 44.00 -27.13 35.70
CA SER A 837 43.65 -26.39 34.47
C SER A 837 42.17 -26.41 34.02
N GLY A 838 41.62 -25.41 33.32
CA GLY A 838 42.22 -24.22 32.72
C GLY A 838 41.19 -23.45 31.87
N ASP A 839 41.57 -22.26 31.39
CA ASP A 839 40.97 -21.62 30.22
C ASP A 839 41.98 -20.64 29.61
N GLN A 840 42.45 -20.96 28.40
CA GLN A 840 43.32 -20.12 27.59
C GLN A 840 42.57 -19.59 26.37
N ARG A 841 42.73 -18.28 26.20
CA ARG A 841 42.49 -17.45 25.02
C ARG A 841 42.91 -18.14 23.71
N ARG A 842 42.15 -17.87 22.63
CA ARG A 842 42.69 -17.83 21.27
C ARG A 842 42.37 -16.50 20.60
N GLU A 843 43.45 -15.86 20.18
CA GLU A 843 43.55 -14.66 19.37
C GLU A 843 43.10 -14.96 17.93
N SER A 844 42.40 -14.01 17.31
CA SER A 844 42.12 -13.99 15.86
C SER A 844 43.20 -13.16 15.16
N GLY A 845 44.07 -13.87 14.44
CA GLY A 845 45.11 -13.32 13.58
C GLY A 845 44.56 -12.73 12.28
N VAL A 846 45.23 -11.66 11.84
CA VAL A 846 45.10 -10.98 10.56
C VAL A 846 45.92 -11.75 9.53
N GLU A 847 45.31 -12.21 8.44
CA GLU A 847 46.04 -12.69 7.26
C GLU A 847 45.78 -11.75 6.07
N ALA A 848 46.87 -11.14 5.60
CA ALA A 848 46.98 -10.43 4.34
C ALA A 848 47.58 -11.39 3.32
N GLY A 849 46.88 -11.65 2.22
CA GLY A 849 47.38 -12.44 1.09
C GLY A 849 48.03 -11.56 0.03
N ARG A 850 49.31 -11.81 -0.27
CA ARG A 850 49.98 -11.47 -1.53
C ARG A 850 50.49 -12.74 -2.20
N ASP A 851 50.30 -12.76 -3.51
CA ASP A 851 51.12 -13.36 -4.57
C ASP A 851 51.43 -14.86 -4.55
N PHE A 852 50.91 -15.57 -5.57
CA PHE A 852 51.62 -16.68 -6.23
C PHE A 852 51.41 -16.62 -7.75
N GLN A 853 52.53 -16.45 -8.46
CA GLN A 853 52.72 -16.79 -9.87
C GLN A 853 53.10 -18.27 -10.00
N ASN A 854 52.81 -18.84 -11.19
CA ASN A 854 53.35 -20.07 -11.80
C ASN A 854 52.85 -21.42 -11.25
N LEU A 855 51.88 -22.04 -11.94
CA LEU A 855 52.07 -22.99 -13.06
C LEU A 855 50.71 -23.31 -13.70
#